data_AF-A0A940P489-F1
#
_entry.id   AF-A0A940P489-F1
#
_cell.length_a   1.000
_cell.length_b   1.000
_cell.length_c   1.000
_cell.angle_alpha   90.00
_cell.angle_beta   90.00
_cell.angle_gamma   90.00
#
_symmetry.space_group_name_H-M   'P 1'
#
loop_
_entity.id
_entity.type
_entity.pdbx_description
1 polymer ?
#
loop_
_entity_poly.entity_id
_entity_poly.type
_entity_poly.pdbx_seq_one_letter_code
_entity_poly.pdbx_strand_id
1 'polypeptide(L)'
;MNIVVRKFKIVFLSLICSVVVFIAGTPKVDAVEKEVSNWGDFQSALVDTSVDKITITGSFSAGTALGTVSRKLTIEGNDHLIGFAARTITLAAGSDVVVNNLYFTGTSMLFNGRNANLTFTGNLKSDPTNNARIANFDNRQESSVVFDRANVTYDQTSNTTSGVMAKLFTITNQSVVNSDTTSFFETTADDSVITINEGSKVTTNSYKSGNNISGQVWKFTNKATATIQGEGTEFNSSGNVYTSGNNGALFTMDSDDSHINVLDGAKMNLYSERTTALVMYSRGGSFNVKNNAELKFTSDGNYNGYGGTIRFRIRGQNEFNVENKSKIEIVKTGKSNSSQTTILPPAIRMSGAGNKVNVSGGSDFILRNEGNLSGSYTNPGSDSANQGILFNAGAGNSFTLVGEDSSVDIQADYGAAIDAKGADLDITAGKGTYFVTRGATNSRTAAIFNAGVMNVTMDEPKYFDFINYRGVVFDSDAGSTFNSTNSDLSVWNVMENLSGNPFKSWTLIDYFLNGTNFSNVVSSSDPNFSSEFGNMNHYGRMTANNQTAQVDKIRIPTNADKFVYAHAIVPEGKTDEPRNAFTDEVNIRLEVDKADGALSFEGIGKTIGKTDDSDGVAIYDEPAEAGWVKIPVPNDQFIQTNETVKVMAAWRGMAAENSGKVYISSPEELTKEIVKTINVTPPHKVKTQTELSNATKQISGTSDREGASVFLKVNGEWLLNSDFEVVQTTVKEGNWLVNLPSYLEKEASLDIYIKDHTELPTDIPYVLPTTYTMEPNNQWGNISVNVEEYNSYEGYHDAIKESRFDPALRLITVDVLPDAPKITKTYTSTGGSTVQVGDILTYTLTVKNDKPATLVTDWKNVVLTDPLPEGLIFNKEQANVMINGSEIDDSVYAYDDATRTLTLSVGNLDSQVSAEVSFDVQVAISSVGGAIVNKATAIGNSPREKNFIVGPENVDHEKATYSASSEVTTSEIFGTVKLVSAPSLFDFGTMEYHGRAIEKKQAENLASQAGLVVSDSRANQSQWSLSVKVETPLTSTKDKVLGDALRYRRSDSDELILTESAQEIYKRDEGGDAIISDSWSEDGSGLGLYISASDAVNLGTYTGELVWSLESSP
;
A
#
# COMPACT_ATOMS: atom_id res chain seq x y z
N MET A 1 -56.74 -9.01 -29.98
CA MET A 1 -57.65 -10.05 -29.45
C MET A 1 -57.48 -10.06 -27.94
N ASN A 2 -58.38 -9.37 -27.23
CA ASN A 2 -58.36 -9.23 -25.77
C ASN A 2 -58.94 -10.50 -25.15
N ILE A 3 -58.18 -11.19 -24.29
CA ILE A 3 -58.74 -12.12 -23.31
C ILE A 3 -58.09 -11.83 -21.96
N VAL A 4 -58.88 -11.15 -21.13
CA VAL A 4 -58.68 -10.91 -19.71
C VAL A 4 -58.96 -12.22 -18.97
N VAL A 5 -57.99 -12.72 -18.20
CA VAL A 5 -58.22 -13.81 -17.22
C VAL A 5 -57.99 -13.23 -15.82
N ARG A 6 -59.09 -12.95 -15.12
CA ARG A 6 -59.10 -12.59 -13.70
C ARG A 6 -58.84 -13.84 -12.85
N LYS A 7 -57.81 -13.83 -12.03
CA LYS A 7 -57.65 -14.78 -10.91
C LYS A 7 -58.30 -14.18 -9.66
N PHE A 8 -59.24 -14.92 -9.07
CA PHE A 8 -59.87 -14.59 -7.81
C PHE A 8 -58.92 -14.84 -6.63
N LYS A 9 -58.81 -13.87 -5.74
CA LYS A 9 -58.13 -13.97 -4.45
C LYS A 9 -59.24 -14.21 -3.40
N ILE A 10 -59.31 -15.41 -2.83
CA ILE A 10 -60.14 -15.67 -1.66
C ILE A 10 -59.38 -15.13 -0.45
N VAL A 11 -59.85 -14.00 0.06
CA VAL A 11 -59.41 -13.42 1.33
C VAL A 11 -60.43 -13.87 2.37
N PHE A 12 -59.99 -14.63 3.39
CA PHE A 12 -60.78 -14.82 4.60
C PHE A 12 -60.73 -13.50 5.38
N LEU A 13 -61.73 -12.66 5.15
CA LEU A 13 -62.06 -11.53 6.01
C LEU A 13 -63.10 -12.07 7.00
N SER A 14 -62.75 -12.19 8.29
CA SER A 14 -63.74 -12.43 9.34
C SER A 14 -64.56 -11.15 9.51
N LEU A 15 -65.51 -10.96 8.60
CA LEU A 15 -66.61 -10.04 8.80
C LEU A 15 -67.43 -10.61 9.96
N ILE A 16 -67.42 -9.91 11.10
CA ILE A 16 -68.41 -10.11 12.16
C ILE A 16 -69.76 -9.83 11.50
N CYS A 17 -70.46 -10.90 11.14
CA CYS A 17 -71.84 -10.85 10.73
C CYS A 17 -72.64 -10.54 11.99
N SER A 18 -72.88 -9.25 12.25
CA SER A 18 -74.04 -8.85 13.05
C SER A 18 -75.27 -9.37 12.31
N VAL A 19 -75.78 -10.52 12.75
CA VAL A 19 -77.12 -10.95 12.40
C VAL A 19 -78.06 -9.89 13.00
N VAL A 20 -78.44 -8.90 12.19
CA VAL A 20 -79.65 -8.13 12.44
C VAL A 20 -80.81 -9.08 12.16
N VAL A 21 -81.20 -9.83 13.20
CA VAL A 21 -82.54 -10.41 13.23
C VAL A 21 -83.48 -9.22 13.40
N PHE A 22 -84.26 -8.90 12.36
CA PHE A 22 -85.51 -8.17 12.56
C PHE A 22 -86.46 -9.09 13.34
N ILE A 23 -86.32 -9.10 14.66
CA ILE A 23 -87.36 -9.58 15.57
C ILE A 23 -88.38 -8.45 15.64
N ALA A 24 -89.63 -8.74 15.29
CA ALA A 24 -90.75 -7.85 15.55
C ALA A 24 -90.71 -7.42 17.03
N GLY A 25 -90.77 -6.11 17.27
CA GLY A 25 -90.44 -5.48 18.54
C GLY A 25 -91.08 -6.12 19.77
N THR A 26 -90.24 -6.66 20.64
CA THR A 26 -90.47 -6.61 22.09
C THR A 26 -90.06 -5.21 22.57
N PRO A 27 -90.84 -4.54 23.44
CA PRO A 27 -90.51 -3.21 23.91
C PRO A 27 -89.16 -3.23 24.63
N LYS A 28 -88.28 -2.29 24.27
CA LYS A 28 -87.08 -1.95 25.03
C LYS A 28 -87.57 -1.41 26.37
N VAL A 29 -87.50 -2.22 27.43
CA VAL A 29 -87.57 -1.69 28.79
C VAL A 29 -86.24 -1.00 29.01
N ASP A 30 -86.26 0.30 29.30
CA ASP A 30 -85.04 1.04 29.64
C ASP A 30 -84.38 0.35 30.84
N ALA A 31 -83.08 0.08 30.75
CA ALA A 31 -82.32 -0.53 31.84
C ALA A 31 -82.48 0.35 33.09
N VAL A 32 -82.90 -0.26 34.20
CA VAL A 32 -83.14 0.49 35.43
C VAL A 32 -81.79 0.84 36.05
N GLU A 33 -81.44 2.11 35.99
CA GLU A 33 -80.19 2.66 36.52
C GLU A 33 -80.38 3.24 37.93
N LYS A 34 -79.43 2.93 38.82
CA LYS A 34 -79.38 3.46 40.18
C LYS A 34 -78.05 4.15 40.44
N GLU A 35 -78.09 5.46 40.69
CA GLU A 35 -76.94 6.23 41.15
C GLU A 35 -76.69 6.00 42.65
N VAL A 36 -75.42 5.85 43.03
CA VAL A 36 -74.99 5.61 44.42
C VAL A 36 -73.76 6.45 44.76
N SER A 37 -73.76 7.08 45.94
CA SER A 37 -72.65 7.93 46.43
C SER A 37 -72.12 7.53 47.80
N ASN A 38 -72.66 6.46 48.40
CA ASN A 38 -72.24 5.91 49.68
C ASN A 38 -72.43 4.38 49.72
N TRP A 39 -71.84 3.74 50.72
CA TRP A 39 -71.85 2.27 50.85
C TRP A 39 -73.23 1.66 51.05
N GLY A 40 -74.13 2.32 51.78
CA GLY A 40 -75.47 1.80 52.07
C GLY A 40 -76.34 1.72 50.81
N ASP A 41 -76.26 2.75 49.97
CA ASP A 41 -76.95 2.77 48.67
C ASP A 41 -76.38 1.72 47.72
N PHE A 42 -75.04 1.59 47.67
CA PHE A 42 -74.37 0.56 46.88
C PHE A 42 -74.79 -0.85 47.31
N GLN A 43 -74.80 -1.12 48.61
CA GLN A 43 -75.24 -2.40 49.17
C GLN A 43 -76.70 -2.73 48.79
N SER A 44 -77.59 -1.74 48.89
CA SER A 44 -79.01 -1.92 48.58
C SER A 44 -79.23 -2.18 47.09
N ALA A 45 -78.55 -1.44 46.22
CA ALA A 45 -78.64 -1.60 44.78
C ALA A 45 -78.06 -2.95 44.28
N LEU A 46 -77.02 -3.48 44.95
CA LEU A 46 -76.45 -4.78 44.61
C LEU A 46 -77.44 -5.94 44.75
N VAL A 47 -78.37 -5.90 45.70
CA VAL A 47 -79.37 -6.97 45.93
C VAL A 47 -80.74 -6.69 45.32
N ASP A 48 -80.97 -5.47 44.84
CA ASP A 48 -82.22 -5.10 44.17
C ASP A 48 -82.29 -5.73 42.78
N THR A 49 -83.14 -6.75 42.64
CA THR A 49 -83.31 -7.49 41.38
C THR A 49 -83.95 -6.68 40.26
N SER A 50 -84.50 -5.50 40.56
CA SER A 50 -85.05 -4.58 39.55
C SER A 50 -84.01 -3.66 38.92
N VAL A 51 -82.80 -3.56 39.49
CA VAL A 51 -81.73 -2.66 39.01
C VAL A 51 -80.80 -3.40 38.05
N ASP A 52 -80.69 -2.91 36.82
CA ASP A 52 -79.83 -3.44 35.76
C ASP A 52 -78.44 -2.77 35.73
N LYS A 53 -78.35 -1.52 36.19
CA LYS A 53 -77.12 -0.73 36.20
C LYS A 53 -76.95 0.06 37.51
N ILE A 54 -75.77 -0.01 38.10
CA ILE A 54 -75.36 0.81 39.25
C ILE A 54 -74.31 1.81 38.77
N THR A 55 -74.50 3.09 39.06
CA THR A 55 -73.55 4.16 38.69
C THR A 55 -73.02 4.85 39.93
N ILE A 56 -71.72 4.81 40.12
CA ILE A 56 -71.04 5.43 41.26
C ILE A 56 -70.79 6.90 40.95
N THR A 57 -71.21 7.77 41.86
CA THR A 57 -71.10 9.24 41.72
C THR A 57 -70.21 9.89 42.78
N GLY A 58 -69.59 9.10 43.67
CA GLY A 58 -68.63 9.57 44.67
C GLY A 58 -67.83 8.44 45.30
N SER A 59 -66.64 8.75 45.81
CA SER A 59 -65.78 7.78 46.50
C SER A 59 -66.32 7.46 47.90
N PHE A 60 -66.26 6.19 48.30
CA PHE A 60 -66.71 5.74 49.62
C PHE A 60 -65.98 4.48 50.10
N SER A 61 -66.04 4.23 51.41
CA SER A 61 -65.42 3.08 52.07
C SER A 61 -66.45 2.15 52.71
N ALA A 62 -66.03 0.92 52.96
CA ALA A 62 -66.88 -0.17 53.39
C ALA A 62 -67.49 0.04 54.78
N GLY A 63 -68.78 -0.32 54.89
CA GLY A 63 -69.49 -0.48 56.16
C GLY A 63 -69.85 -1.95 56.40
N THR A 64 -71.14 -2.26 56.27
CA THR A 64 -71.75 -3.59 56.43
C THR A 64 -71.40 -4.56 55.29
N ALA A 65 -71.68 -5.85 55.47
CA ALA A 65 -71.41 -6.88 54.46
C ALA A 65 -72.28 -6.69 53.20
N LEU A 66 -71.71 -6.96 52.02
CA LEU A 66 -72.41 -6.92 50.73
C LEU A 66 -73.18 -8.22 50.50
N GLY A 67 -74.26 -8.14 49.73
CA GLY A 67 -75.13 -9.29 49.41
C GLY A 67 -74.66 -10.10 48.19
N THR A 68 -75.53 -11.03 47.76
CA THR A 68 -75.29 -11.87 46.58
C THR A 68 -76.00 -11.29 45.35
N VAL A 69 -75.29 -11.20 44.23
CA VAL A 69 -75.80 -10.81 42.91
C VAL A 69 -76.15 -12.08 42.14
N SER A 70 -77.42 -12.25 41.78
CA SER A 70 -77.96 -13.44 41.07
C SER A 70 -78.58 -13.10 39.71
N ARG A 71 -78.06 -12.07 39.04
CA ARG A 71 -78.65 -11.48 37.82
C ARG A 71 -77.58 -10.89 36.90
N LYS A 72 -78.02 -10.40 35.75
CA LYS A 72 -77.20 -9.53 34.91
C LYS A 72 -77.10 -8.15 35.55
N LEU A 73 -75.90 -7.60 35.66
CA LEU A 73 -75.69 -6.30 36.30
C LEU A 73 -74.50 -5.58 35.68
N THR A 74 -74.68 -4.28 35.38
CA THR A 74 -73.57 -3.38 35.07
C THR A 74 -73.23 -2.51 36.28
N ILE A 75 -71.95 -2.42 36.64
CA ILE A 75 -71.45 -1.49 37.65
C ILE A 75 -70.53 -0.49 36.95
N GLU A 76 -70.95 0.77 36.89
CA GLU A 76 -70.16 1.89 36.39
C GLU A 76 -69.49 2.60 37.57
N GLY A 77 -68.16 2.45 37.68
CA GLY A 77 -67.37 3.01 38.77
C GLY A 77 -67.00 4.48 38.61
N ASN A 78 -66.99 5.01 37.37
CA ASN A 78 -66.56 6.38 37.06
C ASN A 78 -65.21 6.78 37.71
N ASP A 79 -64.28 5.83 37.89
CA ASP A 79 -62.98 6.02 38.55
C ASP A 79 -63.04 6.55 40.00
N HIS A 80 -64.21 6.47 40.65
CA HIS A 80 -64.32 6.77 42.08
C HIS A 80 -63.73 5.64 42.92
N LEU A 81 -62.99 6.00 43.98
CA LEU A 81 -62.36 5.04 44.87
C LEU A 81 -63.42 4.35 45.74
N ILE A 82 -63.52 3.02 45.60
CA ILE A 82 -64.29 2.16 46.51
C ILE A 82 -63.33 1.42 47.45
N GLY A 83 -63.38 1.75 48.73
CA GLY A 83 -62.64 1.03 49.76
C GLY A 83 -63.42 -0.17 50.29
N PHE A 84 -63.17 -1.38 49.81
CA PHE A 84 -63.89 -2.59 50.20
C PHE A 84 -63.55 -3.13 51.59
N ALA A 85 -62.44 -2.70 52.21
CA ALA A 85 -61.90 -3.36 53.41
C ALA A 85 -61.91 -4.89 53.24
N ALA A 86 -62.53 -5.64 54.15
CA ALA A 86 -62.67 -7.10 54.07
C ALA A 86 -64.02 -7.57 53.47
N ARG A 87 -64.70 -6.74 52.66
CA ARG A 87 -66.02 -7.04 52.07
C ARG A 87 -65.88 -7.56 50.64
N THR A 88 -66.83 -8.41 50.24
CA THR A 88 -66.81 -9.14 48.97
C THR A 88 -68.19 -9.13 48.32
N ILE A 89 -68.25 -8.88 47.02
CA ILE A 89 -69.42 -9.07 46.17
C ILE A 89 -69.48 -10.55 45.79
N THR A 90 -70.57 -11.23 46.16
CA THR A 90 -70.76 -12.65 45.84
C THR A 90 -71.64 -12.80 44.61
N LEU A 91 -71.21 -13.54 43.60
CA LEU A 91 -71.96 -13.84 42.39
C LEU A 91 -72.55 -15.25 42.47
N ALA A 92 -73.87 -15.36 42.37
CA ALA A 92 -74.55 -16.65 42.27
C ALA A 92 -74.33 -17.32 40.91
N ALA A 93 -74.64 -18.61 40.83
CA ALA A 93 -74.60 -19.35 39.58
C ALA A 93 -75.54 -18.73 38.53
N GLY A 94 -75.03 -18.56 37.31
CA GLY A 94 -75.74 -17.94 36.19
C GLY A 94 -75.68 -16.41 36.16
N SER A 95 -75.03 -15.76 37.13
CA SER A 95 -74.82 -14.31 37.11
C SER A 95 -73.84 -13.88 36.02
N ASP A 96 -74.05 -12.69 35.49
CA ASP A 96 -73.29 -12.09 34.39
C ASP A 96 -73.08 -10.61 34.69
N VAL A 97 -71.92 -10.27 35.28
CA VAL A 97 -71.65 -8.93 35.81
C VAL A 97 -70.59 -8.24 34.96
N VAL A 98 -70.89 -7.02 34.52
CA VAL A 98 -69.95 -6.14 33.82
C VAL A 98 -69.57 -4.99 34.75
N VAL A 99 -68.28 -4.72 34.88
CA VAL A 99 -67.74 -3.65 35.73
C VAL A 99 -66.89 -2.72 34.87
N ASN A 100 -67.22 -1.43 34.89
CA ASN A 100 -66.55 -0.41 34.10
C ASN A 100 -65.85 0.59 35.04
N ASN A 101 -64.64 1.03 34.69
CA ASN A 101 -63.94 2.16 35.34
C ASN A 101 -63.90 2.07 36.88
N LEU A 102 -63.43 0.93 37.40
CA LEU A 102 -63.35 0.65 38.83
C LEU A 102 -62.00 1.09 39.40
N TYR A 103 -62.03 1.98 40.40
CA TYR A 103 -60.88 2.26 41.28
C TYR A 103 -61.16 1.69 42.68
N PHE A 104 -60.28 0.83 43.21
CA PHE A 104 -60.56 0.09 44.45
C PHE A 104 -59.37 -0.02 45.42
N THR A 105 -59.68 -0.27 46.69
CA THR A 105 -58.73 -0.79 47.70
C THR A 105 -59.43 -1.76 48.63
N GLY A 106 -58.69 -2.66 49.30
CA GLY A 106 -59.25 -3.61 50.26
C GLY A 106 -58.21 -4.55 50.87
N THR A 107 -58.66 -5.53 51.63
CA THR A 107 -57.82 -6.53 52.32
C THR A 107 -58.23 -7.98 52.09
N SER A 108 -59.33 -8.25 51.37
CA SER A 108 -59.84 -9.61 51.07
C SER A 108 -59.97 -9.84 49.54
N MET A 109 -61.11 -10.25 49.01
CA MET A 109 -61.38 -10.31 47.57
C MET A 109 -62.56 -9.42 47.20
N LEU A 110 -62.48 -8.72 46.07
CA LEU A 110 -63.59 -7.88 45.59
C LEU A 110 -64.76 -8.75 45.15
N PHE A 111 -64.49 -9.75 44.31
CA PHE A 111 -65.50 -10.64 43.75
C PHE A 111 -65.24 -12.10 44.11
N ASN A 112 -66.31 -12.80 44.45
CA ASN A 112 -66.38 -14.25 44.59
C ASN A 112 -67.52 -14.76 43.71
N GLY A 113 -67.40 -15.95 43.13
CA GLY A 113 -68.40 -16.49 42.22
C GLY A 113 -68.30 -17.99 42.04
N ARG A 114 -69.43 -18.64 41.75
CA ARG A 114 -69.52 -20.05 41.39
C ARG A 114 -70.42 -20.21 40.17
N ASN A 115 -69.86 -20.67 39.04
CA ASN A 115 -70.54 -20.75 37.75
C ASN A 115 -71.12 -19.38 37.31
N ALA A 116 -70.28 -18.34 37.41
CA ALA A 116 -70.66 -16.95 37.14
C ALA A 116 -69.65 -16.30 36.18
N ASN A 117 -70.10 -15.28 35.45
CA ASN A 117 -69.30 -14.48 34.55
C ASN A 117 -69.05 -13.09 35.13
N LEU A 118 -67.81 -12.64 35.08
CA LEU A 118 -67.38 -11.30 35.47
C LEU A 118 -66.50 -10.69 34.38
N THR A 119 -66.96 -9.57 33.82
CA THR A 119 -66.22 -8.84 32.78
C THR A 119 -65.83 -7.47 33.30
N PHE A 120 -64.56 -7.11 33.18
CA PHE A 120 -64.08 -5.74 33.41
C PHE A 120 -63.83 -5.05 32.07
N THR A 121 -64.26 -3.79 31.96
CA THR A 121 -63.95 -2.92 30.81
C THR A 121 -63.49 -1.53 31.29
N GLY A 122 -62.83 -0.77 30.43
CA GLY A 122 -62.31 0.55 30.82
C GLY A 122 -61.22 0.44 31.90
N ASN A 123 -61.14 1.39 32.82
CA ASN A 123 -60.10 1.36 33.85
C ASN A 123 -60.40 0.33 34.96
N LEU A 124 -59.42 -0.48 35.34
CA LEU A 124 -59.44 -1.28 36.57
C LEU A 124 -58.17 -0.97 37.36
N LYS A 125 -58.29 -0.13 38.38
CA LYS A 125 -57.15 0.40 39.13
C LYS A 125 -57.23 -0.01 40.60
N SER A 126 -56.15 -0.55 41.13
CA SER A 126 -55.96 -0.69 42.58
C SER A 126 -55.26 0.55 43.15
N ASP A 127 -55.62 0.94 44.36
CA ASP A 127 -54.89 1.93 45.15
C ASP A 127 -53.50 1.41 45.56
N PRO A 128 -52.46 2.25 45.72
CA PRO A 128 -51.16 1.80 46.21
C PRO A 128 -51.19 1.10 47.58
N THR A 129 -52.22 1.32 48.39
CA THR A 129 -52.44 0.64 49.67
C THR A 129 -53.21 -0.68 49.55
N ASN A 130 -53.62 -1.07 48.34
CA ASN A 130 -54.43 -2.24 48.12
C ASN A 130 -53.74 -3.51 48.63
N ASN A 131 -54.52 -4.35 49.29
CA ASN A 131 -54.14 -5.72 49.61
C ASN A 131 -55.21 -6.74 49.18
N ALA A 132 -56.26 -6.32 48.46
CA ALA A 132 -57.34 -7.19 48.01
C ALA A 132 -57.05 -7.84 46.65
N ARG A 133 -57.56 -9.06 46.47
CA ARG A 133 -57.68 -9.76 45.18
C ARG A 133 -58.78 -9.14 44.34
N ILE A 134 -58.62 -9.14 43.01
CA ILE A 134 -59.67 -8.75 42.06
C ILE A 134 -60.81 -9.78 42.12
N ALA A 135 -60.50 -11.06 41.91
CA ALA A 135 -61.52 -12.11 41.85
C ALA A 135 -60.98 -13.44 42.40
N ASN A 136 -61.82 -14.14 43.16
CA ASN A 136 -61.52 -15.47 43.67
C ASN A 136 -62.72 -16.37 43.47
N PHE A 137 -62.84 -16.97 42.29
CA PHE A 137 -63.97 -17.82 41.90
C PHE A 137 -63.69 -19.28 42.24
N ASP A 138 -64.73 -20.04 42.62
CA ASP A 138 -64.61 -21.50 42.77
C ASP A 138 -64.26 -22.08 41.40
N ASN A 139 -63.01 -22.48 41.28
CA ASN A 139 -62.43 -22.91 40.02
C ASN A 139 -62.95 -24.31 39.60
N ARG A 140 -63.62 -25.08 40.47
CA ARG A 140 -64.21 -26.40 40.11
C ARG A 140 -65.46 -26.30 39.24
N GLN A 141 -65.84 -25.11 38.78
CA GLN A 141 -67.05 -24.82 37.99
C GLN A 141 -66.69 -23.91 36.81
N GLU A 142 -67.57 -23.75 35.82
CA GLU A 142 -67.35 -22.90 34.62
C GLU A 142 -67.48 -21.39 34.91
N SER A 143 -66.78 -20.96 35.94
CA SER A 143 -66.64 -19.57 36.36
C SER A 143 -65.64 -18.84 35.46
N SER A 144 -66.05 -17.70 34.88
CA SER A 144 -65.25 -16.92 33.93
C SER A 144 -64.95 -15.50 34.41
N VAL A 145 -63.69 -15.09 34.25
CA VAL A 145 -63.24 -13.70 34.43
C VAL A 145 -62.69 -13.20 33.10
N VAL A 146 -63.15 -12.03 32.65
CA VAL A 146 -62.76 -11.45 31.37
C VAL A 146 -62.29 -10.01 31.56
N PHE A 147 -61.13 -9.68 31.00
CA PHE A 147 -60.70 -8.31 30.76
C PHE A 147 -60.92 -8.03 29.28
N ASP A 148 -61.92 -7.19 28.99
CA ASP A 148 -62.35 -6.86 27.63
C ASP A 148 -62.20 -5.36 27.41
N ARG A 149 -61.25 -4.97 26.55
CA ARG A 149 -60.87 -3.57 26.34
C ARG A 149 -60.63 -2.84 27.67
N ALA A 150 -59.95 -3.52 28.59
CA ALA A 150 -59.66 -3.05 29.92
C ALA A 150 -58.24 -2.49 30.03
N ASN A 151 -58.06 -1.45 30.83
CA ASN A 151 -56.77 -0.91 31.24
C ASN A 151 -56.57 -1.21 32.74
N VAL A 152 -55.89 -2.30 33.04
CA VAL A 152 -55.72 -2.83 34.38
C VAL A 152 -54.39 -2.37 34.96
N THR A 153 -54.43 -1.73 36.12
CA THR A 153 -53.27 -1.48 36.98
C THR A 153 -53.53 -2.15 38.31
N TYR A 154 -52.84 -3.26 38.57
CA TYR A 154 -53.04 -4.09 39.77
C TYR A 154 -51.77 -4.23 40.59
N ASP A 155 -51.84 -3.70 41.80
CA ASP A 155 -50.77 -3.62 42.78
C ASP A 155 -51.28 -4.19 44.12
N GLN A 156 -50.41 -4.93 44.81
CA GLN A 156 -50.69 -5.56 46.09
C GLN A 156 -49.49 -5.42 47.04
N THR A 157 -49.74 -4.87 48.24
CA THR A 157 -48.70 -4.49 49.20
C THR A 157 -48.15 -5.64 50.04
N SER A 158 -48.95 -6.66 50.38
CA SER A 158 -48.49 -7.78 51.21
C SER A 158 -49.41 -9.02 51.15
N ASN A 159 -49.20 -9.98 50.23
CA ASN A 159 -49.53 -11.39 50.47
C ASN A 159 -48.96 -12.35 49.40
N THR A 160 -49.21 -13.64 49.61
CA THR A 160 -48.83 -14.82 48.81
C THR A 160 -49.97 -15.33 47.90
N THR A 161 -51.00 -14.51 47.65
CA THR A 161 -52.24 -14.95 46.99
C THR A 161 -52.41 -14.27 45.64
N SER A 162 -52.85 -15.02 44.62
CA SER A 162 -53.10 -14.49 43.27
C SER A 162 -54.20 -13.41 43.23
N GLY A 163 -54.02 -12.39 42.39
CA GLY A 163 -55.03 -11.36 42.15
C GLY A 163 -56.31 -11.87 41.49
N VAL A 164 -56.17 -12.84 40.58
CA VAL A 164 -57.29 -13.51 39.89
C VAL A 164 -57.18 -15.02 40.07
N MET A 165 -58.27 -15.64 40.51
CA MET A 165 -58.44 -17.10 40.49
C MET A 165 -59.73 -17.46 39.76
N ALA A 166 -59.60 -18.18 38.64
CA ALA A 166 -60.71 -18.60 37.78
C ALA A 166 -60.35 -19.82 36.93
N LYS A 167 -61.37 -20.59 36.48
CA LYS A 167 -61.18 -21.69 35.52
C LYS A 167 -61.00 -21.17 34.11
N LEU A 168 -61.81 -20.18 33.73
CA LEU A 168 -61.76 -19.50 32.44
C LEU A 168 -61.27 -18.07 32.68
N PHE A 169 -60.15 -17.70 32.05
CA PHE A 169 -59.62 -16.35 32.16
C PHE A 169 -59.23 -15.82 30.78
N THR A 170 -59.81 -14.68 30.39
CA THR A 170 -59.61 -14.10 29.05
C THR A 170 -59.17 -12.63 29.16
N ILE A 171 -58.15 -12.26 28.40
CA ILE A 171 -57.67 -10.88 28.23
C ILE A 171 -57.70 -10.58 26.73
N THR A 172 -58.65 -9.76 26.28
CA THR A 172 -59.02 -9.64 24.85
C THR A 172 -59.28 -8.19 24.45
N ASN A 173 -59.49 -7.96 23.15
CA ASN A 173 -59.84 -6.66 22.55
C ASN A 173 -58.90 -5.51 22.98
N GLN A 174 -57.59 -5.67 22.75
CA GLN A 174 -56.57 -4.67 23.06
C GLN A 174 -56.52 -4.27 24.54
N SER A 175 -56.84 -5.19 25.45
CA SER A 175 -56.70 -4.94 26.88
C SER A 175 -55.23 -4.76 27.25
N VAL A 176 -54.95 -3.84 28.18
CA VAL A 176 -53.63 -3.61 28.76
C VAL A 176 -53.68 -4.01 30.23
N VAL A 177 -52.79 -4.91 30.65
CA VAL A 177 -52.68 -5.35 32.03
C VAL A 177 -51.28 -5.06 32.53
N ASN A 178 -51.17 -4.22 33.55
CA ASN A 178 -49.94 -3.96 34.26
C ASN A 178 -50.13 -4.39 35.72
N SER A 179 -49.34 -5.38 36.16
CA SER A 179 -49.36 -5.82 37.54
C SER A 179 -47.96 -5.81 38.15
N ASP A 180 -47.85 -5.33 39.38
CA ASP A 180 -46.67 -5.48 40.21
C ASP A 180 -47.05 -6.18 41.51
N THR A 181 -47.01 -7.51 41.49
CA THR A 181 -47.48 -8.39 42.57
C THR A 181 -46.66 -9.67 42.66
N THR A 182 -46.67 -10.32 43.83
CA THR A 182 -46.01 -11.63 44.02
C THR A 182 -46.66 -12.75 43.22
N SER A 183 -47.99 -12.71 43.07
CA SER A 183 -48.79 -13.65 42.31
C SER A 183 -49.97 -12.93 41.65
N PHE A 184 -50.14 -13.13 40.35
CA PHE A 184 -51.20 -12.48 39.59
C PHE A 184 -52.35 -13.42 39.30
N PHE A 185 -52.07 -14.59 38.73
CA PHE A 185 -53.08 -15.55 38.31
C PHE A 185 -52.84 -16.95 38.90
N GLU A 186 -53.90 -17.59 39.37
CA GLU A 186 -53.88 -18.98 39.81
C GLU A 186 -55.12 -19.75 39.34
N THR A 187 -54.93 -21.01 38.96
CA THR A 187 -56.03 -21.98 38.86
C THR A 187 -55.67 -23.31 39.51
N THR A 188 -56.66 -23.91 40.17
CA THR A 188 -56.60 -25.25 40.75
C THR A 188 -57.69 -26.17 40.18
N ALA A 189 -58.19 -25.85 38.98
CA ALA A 189 -59.25 -26.61 38.33
C ALA A 189 -58.74 -27.40 37.13
N ASP A 190 -59.30 -28.60 36.94
CA ASP A 190 -59.07 -29.38 35.74
C ASP A 190 -59.71 -28.72 34.52
N ASP A 191 -59.01 -28.86 33.39
CA ASP A 191 -59.34 -28.30 32.09
C ASP A 191 -59.54 -26.77 32.14
N SER A 192 -58.64 -26.08 32.84
CA SER A 192 -58.61 -24.62 32.86
C SER A 192 -58.18 -24.05 31.52
N VAL A 193 -58.80 -22.95 31.09
CA VAL A 193 -58.49 -22.30 29.80
C VAL A 193 -58.17 -20.83 30.03
N ILE A 194 -56.99 -20.43 29.58
CA ILE A 194 -56.49 -19.07 29.68
C ILE A 194 -56.19 -18.57 28.28
N THR A 195 -56.75 -17.42 27.93
CA THR A 195 -56.60 -16.81 26.60
C THR A 195 -56.16 -15.36 26.71
N ILE A 196 -55.09 -15.01 26.00
CA ILE A 196 -54.65 -13.63 25.78
C ILE A 196 -54.61 -13.44 24.27
N ASN A 197 -55.39 -12.49 23.74
CA ASN A 197 -55.59 -12.36 22.31
C ASN A 197 -55.98 -10.94 21.87
N GLU A 198 -56.17 -10.80 20.55
CA GLU A 198 -56.72 -9.60 19.91
C GLU A 198 -55.94 -8.32 20.24
N GLY A 199 -54.60 -8.39 20.17
CA GLY A 199 -53.72 -7.25 20.38
C GLY A 199 -53.55 -6.84 21.85
N SER A 200 -53.95 -7.71 22.78
CA SER A 200 -53.86 -7.42 24.23
C SER A 200 -52.42 -7.53 24.74
N LYS A 201 -52.07 -6.68 25.71
CA LYS A 201 -50.72 -6.60 26.28
C LYS A 201 -50.76 -6.84 27.78
N VAL A 202 -50.00 -7.82 28.23
CA VAL A 202 -49.93 -8.22 29.64
C VAL A 202 -48.50 -8.08 30.14
N THR A 203 -48.31 -7.35 31.22
CA THR A 203 -47.04 -7.16 31.92
C THR A 203 -47.24 -7.46 33.39
N THR A 204 -46.58 -8.51 33.90
CA THR A 204 -46.61 -8.86 35.33
C THR A 204 -45.20 -8.87 35.92
N ASN A 205 -44.99 -8.11 36.98
CA ASN A 205 -43.72 -7.99 37.69
C ASN A 205 -43.85 -8.53 39.11
N SER A 206 -42.83 -9.25 39.60
CA SER A 206 -42.87 -9.86 40.94
C SER A 206 -41.72 -9.45 41.85
N TYR A 207 -41.47 -8.14 41.96
CA TYR A 207 -40.34 -7.57 42.71
C TYR A 207 -40.66 -7.15 44.14
N LYS A 208 -41.95 -7.07 44.52
CA LYS A 208 -42.37 -6.46 45.79
C LYS A 208 -42.06 -7.23 47.07
N SER A 209 -41.80 -8.53 47.02
CA SER A 209 -41.47 -9.28 48.23
C SER A 209 -39.98 -9.25 48.53
N GLY A 210 -39.59 -8.74 49.71
CA GLY A 210 -38.19 -8.81 50.17
C GLY A 210 -37.68 -10.26 50.20
N ASN A 211 -36.53 -10.50 49.55
CA ASN A 211 -35.63 -11.67 49.54
C ASN A 211 -36.14 -13.13 49.61
N ASN A 212 -37.41 -13.47 49.89
CA ASN A 212 -37.80 -14.80 50.37
C ASN A 212 -39.27 -15.26 50.15
N ILE A 213 -39.89 -15.14 48.96
CA ILE A 213 -41.17 -15.86 48.70
C ILE A 213 -41.40 -16.27 47.23
N SER A 214 -42.27 -17.28 47.05
CA SER A 214 -42.58 -18.07 45.85
C SER A 214 -43.06 -17.24 44.65
N GLY A 215 -42.15 -16.92 43.73
CA GLY A 215 -42.43 -16.18 42.49
C GLY A 215 -43.15 -17.01 41.42
N GLN A 216 -44.31 -17.58 41.75
CA GLN A 216 -45.25 -18.21 40.81
C GLN A 216 -46.31 -17.20 40.38
N VAL A 217 -45.92 -16.27 39.50
CA VAL A 217 -46.78 -15.17 39.07
C VAL A 217 -48.03 -15.69 38.36
N TRP A 218 -47.83 -16.70 37.52
CA TRP A 218 -48.87 -17.46 36.83
C TRP A 218 -48.76 -18.93 37.21
N LYS A 219 -49.77 -19.44 37.91
CA LYS A 219 -49.74 -20.78 38.51
C LYS A 219 -50.94 -21.62 38.08
N PHE A 220 -50.67 -22.79 37.53
CA PHE A 220 -51.67 -23.77 37.11
C PHE A 220 -51.38 -25.08 37.83
N THR A 221 -52.24 -25.49 38.77
CA THR A 221 -52.02 -26.69 39.61
C THR A 221 -52.71 -27.96 39.12
N ASN A 222 -53.57 -27.82 38.12
CA ASN A 222 -54.32 -28.90 37.49
C ASN A 222 -54.25 -28.74 35.97
N LYS A 223 -54.85 -29.67 35.22
CA LYS A 223 -54.73 -29.68 33.75
C LYS A 223 -55.19 -28.33 33.17
N ALA A 224 -54.34 -27.70 32.36
CA ALA A 224 -54.62 -26.37 31.83
C ALA A 224 -54.09 -26.17 30.41
N THR A 225 -54.78 -25.31 29.67
CA THR A 225 -54.31 -24.76 28.39
C THR A 225 -54.18 -23.25 28.51
N ALA A 226 -52.98 -22.73 28.28
CA ALA A 226 -52.71 -21.30 28.19
C ALA A 226 -52.35 -20.92 26.76
N THR A 227 -53.13 -20.01 26.16
CA THR A 227 -52.98 -19.59 24.77
C THR A 227 -52.77 -18.08 24.69
N ILE A 228 -51.67 -17.68 24.06
CA ILE A 228 -51.31 -16.30 23.74
C ILE A 228 -51.31 -16.22 22.21
N GLN A 229 -52.24 -15.48 21.60
CA GLN A 229 -52.45 -15.57 20.16
C GLN A 229 -52.83 -14.26 19.48
N GLY A 230 -52.49 -14.17 18.19
CA GLY A 230 -52.86 -13.07 17.33
C GLY A 230 -51.83 -11.94 17.31
N GLU A 231 -51.78 -11.27 16.16
CA GLU A 231 -50.86 -10.18 15.90
C GLU A 231 -51.04 -9.02 16.91
N GLY A 232 -49.93 -8.48 17.39
CA GLY A 232 -49.91 -7.41 18.39
C GLY A 232 -50.18 -7.85 19.83
N THR A 233 -50.51 -9.13 20.07
CA THR A 233 -50.69 -9.68 21.42
C THR A 233 -49.33 -9.96 22.07
N GLU A 234 -49.13 -9.49 23.30
CA GLU A 234 -47.87 -9.60 24.03
C GLU A 234 -48.09 -10.07 25.47
N PHE A 235 -47.29 -11.05 25.90
CA PHE A 235 -47.19 -11.46 27.31
C PHE A 235 -45.77 -11.25 27.80
N ASN A 236 -45.62 -10.42 28.83
CA ASN A 236 -44.36 -10.08 29.46
C ASN A 236 -44.45 -10.41 30.96
N SER A 237 -43.48 -11.15 31.48
CA SER A 237 -43.37 -11.36 32.93
C SER A 237 -41.92 -11.28 33.39
N SER A 238 -41.69 -10.54 34.48
CA SER A 238 -40.36 -10.37 35.06
C SER A 238 -40.36 -10.54 36.58
N GLY A 239 -39.27 -11.05 37.15
CA GLY A 239 -39.20 -11.17 38.59
C GLY A 239 -37.98 -11.88 39.16
N ASN A 240 -37.91 -11.85 40.48
CA ASN A 240 -36.81 -12.35 41.29
C ASN A 240 -37.22 -13.60 42.10
N VAL A 241 -37.51 -14.69 41.39
CA VAL A 241 -38.05 -15.93 42.00
C VAL A 241 -37.01 -16.58 42.93
N TYR A 242 -37.31 -16.68 44.23
CA TYR A 242 -36.42 -17.25 45.26
C TYR A 242 -37.00 -18.53 45.91
N THR A 243 -37.20 -19.57 45.12
CA THR A 243 -37.44 -20.92 45.64
C THR A 243 -36.55 -21.90 44.89
N SER A 244 -36.23 -23.04 45.52
CA SER A 244 -35.53 -24.10 44.78
C SER A 244 -36.30 -24.36 43.49
N GLY A 245 -35.63 -24.42 42.33
CA GLY A 245 -36.29 -24.61 41.01
C GLY A 245 -37.24 -25.83 40.93
N ASN A 246 -37.31 -26.63 41.98
CA ASN A 246 -38.37 -27.60 42.23
C ASN A 246 -39.77 -26.98 42.32
N ASN A 247 -39.98 -25.80 42.92
CA ASN A 247 -41.33 -25.28 43.19
C ASN A 247 -41.52 -23.78 42.85
N GLY A 248 -40.79 -23.20 41.90
CA GLY A 248 -41.02 -21.80 41.50
C GLY A 248 -40.41 -21.38 40.17
N ALA A 249 -41.25 -20.74 39.35
CA ALA A 249 -40.95 -20.04 38.11
C ALA A 249 -42.05 -19.01 37.86
N LEU A 250 -41.76 -17.95 37.09
CA LEU A 250 -42.74 -16.91 36.77
C LEU A 250 -44.01 -17.51 36.16
N PHE A 251 -43.84 -18.56 35.37
CA PHE A 251 -44.92 -19.33 34.76
C PHE A 251 -44.76 -20.82 35.14
N THR A 252 -45.73 -21.37 35.88
CA THR A 252 -45.67 -22.75 36.41
C THR A 252 -46.94 -23.54 36.07
N MET A 253 -46.80 -24.62 35.29
CA MET A 253 -47.84 -25.64 35.09
C MET A 253 -47.49 -26.94 35.82
N ASP A 254 -48.40 -27.45 36.64
CA ASP A 254 -48.18 -28.58 37.55
C ASP A 254 -49.25 -29.68 37.38
N SER A 255 -49.43 -30.17 36.15
CA SER A 255 -50.32 -31.30 35.85
C SER A 255 -50.00 -31.96 34.50
N ASP A 256 -50.41 -33.21 34.33
CA ASP A 256 -50.32 -33.93 33.05
C ASP A 256 -51.20 -33.29 31.97
N ASP A 257 -50.84 -33.56 30.71
CA ASP A 257 -51.62 -33.16 29.53
C ASP A 257 -51.97 -31.66 29.52
N SER A 258 -50.98 -30.83 29.89
CA SER A 258 -51.10 -29.38 29.92
C SER A 258 -50.40 -28.76 28.72
N HIS A 259 -50.92 -27.64 28.22
CA HIS A 259 -50.47 -27.07 26.95
C HIS A 259 -50.25 -25.56 27.03
N ILE A 260 -49.13 -25.11 26.48
CA ILE A 260 -48.81 -23.68 26.29
C ILE A 260 -48.75 -23.42 24.79
N ASN A 261 -49.49 -22.43 24.31
CA ASN A 261 -49.55 -22.05 22.91
C ASN A 261 -49.21 -20.56 22.76
N VAL A 262 -48.23 -20.26 21.91
CA VAL A 262 -47.91 -18.91 21.44
C VAL A 262 -48.09 -18.95 19.92
N LEU A 263 -49.13 -18.28 19.42
CA LEU A 263 -49.63 -18.51 18.07
C LEU A 263 -49.78 -17.19 17.28
N ASP A 264 -49.72 -17.30 15.96
CA ASP A 264 -50.25 -16.32 15.02
C ASP A 264 -49.72 -14.89 15.23
N GLY A 265 -48.39 -14.74 15.30
CA GLY A 265 -47.73 -13.44 15.48
C GLY A 265 -47.62 -12.93 16.91
N ALA A 266 -48.12 -13.68 17.89
CA ALA A 266 -48.05 -13.28 19.30
C ALA A 266 -46.63 -13.42 19.89
N LYS A 267 -46.37 -12.65 20.97
CA LYS A 267 -45.06 -12.64 21.65
C LYS A 267 -45.16 -13.05 23.11
N MET A 268 -44.22 -13.89 23.57
CA MET A 268 -44.09 -14.28 24.97
C MET A 268 -42.66 -14.03 25.48
N ASN A 269 -42.52 -13.13 26.45
CA ASN A 269 -41.24 -12.76 27.04
C ASN A 269 -41.22 -13.04 28.54
N LEU A 270 -40.19 -13.74 29.00
CA LEU A 270 -39.98 -14.03 30.43
C LEU A 270 -38.56 -13.66 30.85
N TYR A 271 -38.43 -12.91 31.95
CA TYR A 271 -37.13 -12.52 32.50
C TYR A 271 -37.03 -12.87 34.00
N SER A 272 -36.19 -13.86 34.33
CA SER A 272 -36.00 -14.34 35.71
C SER A 272 -34.60 -14.01 36.23
N GLU A 273 -34.49 -13.24 37.30
CA GLU A 273 -33.18 -12.81 37.83
C GLU A 273 -32.41 -13.90 38.57
N ARG A 274 -33.09 -14.90 39.15
CA ARG A 274 -32.45 -15.85 40.09
C ARG A 274 -32.47 -17.31 39.71
N THR A 275 -33.44 -17.77 38.91
CA THR A 275 -33.56 -19.19 38.56
C THR A 275 -34.39 -19.41 37.29
N THR A 276 -35.40 -20.28 37.33
CA THR A 276 -36.21 -20.72 36.20
C THR A 276 -37.21 -19.66 35.78
N ALA A 277 -37.38 -19.48 34.47
CA ALA A 277 -38.42 -18.62 33.90
C ALA A 277 -39.74 -19.39 33.74
N LEU A 278 -39.66 -20.64 33.25
CA LEU A 278 -40.82 -21.50 33.02
C LEU A 278 -40.59 -22.93 33.55
N VAL A 279 -41.55 -23.43 34.33
CA VAL A 279 -41.63 -24.84 34.76
C VAL A 279 -42.91 -25.47 34.23
N MET A 280 -42.76 -26.63 33.60
CA MET A 280 -43.85 -27.51 33.21
C MET A 280 -43.63 -28.89 33.82
N TYR A 281 -44.46 -29.27 34.79
CA TYR A 281 -44.52 -30.62 35.36
C TYR A 281 -45.71 -31.34 34.72
N SER A 282 -45.49 -31.88 33.51
CA SER A 282 -46.53 -32.50 32.70
C SER A 282 -45.99 -33.76 32.04
N ARG A 283 -46.72 -34.88 32.12
CA ARG A 283 -46.56 -35.99 31.19
C ARG A 283 -47.46 -35.74 29.99
N GLY A 284 -46.91 -35.80 28.78
CA GLY A 284 -47.66 -35.52 27.56
C GLY A 284 -47.93 -34.03 27.31
N GLY A 285 -47.25 -33.14 28.03
CA GLY A 285 -47.46 -31.70 27.86
C GLY A 285 -46.86 -31.18 26.55
N SER A 286 -47.38 -30.06 26.04
CA SER A 286 -46.83 -29.44 24.84
C SER A 286 -46.57 -27.95 25.02
N PHE A 287 -45.45 -27.48 24.49
CA PHE A 287 -45.16 -26.07 24.31
C PHE A 287 -45.07 -25.79 22.80
N ASN A 288 -46.05 -25.05 22.28
CA ASN A 288 -46.18 -24.74 20.87
C ASN A 288 -45.90 -23.26 20.61
N VAL A 289 -44.96 -22.96 19.71
CA VAL A 289 -44.68 -21.62 19.17
C VAL A 289 -44.86 -21.70 17.66
N LYS A 290 -45.98 -21.18 17.14
CA LYS A 290 -46.40 -21.45 15.76
C LYS A 290 -46.87 -20.19 15.02
N ASN A 291 -46.69 -20.21 13.70
CA ASN A 291 -47.24 -19.22 12.76
C ASN A 291 -46.74 -17.78 13.02
N ASN A 292 -45.44 -17.54 12.82
CA ASN A 292 -44.77 -16.25 13.04
C ASN A 292 -44.79 -15.78 14.51
N ALA A 293 -45.00 -16.69 15.46
CA ALA A 293 -44.95 -16.37 16.88
C ALA A 293 -43.50 -16.19 17.36
N GLU A 294 -43.32 -15.38 18.40
CA GLU A 294 -42.01 -15.08 18.98
C GLU A 294 -41.95 -15.40 20.48
N LEU A 295 -40.84 -16.00 20.90
CA LEU A 295 -40.53 -16.26 22.30
C LEU A 295 -39.15 -15.74 22.65
N LYS A 296 -39.03 -14.99 23.75
CA LYS A 296 -37.72 -14.59 24.29
C LYS A 296 -37.66 -14.79 25.80
N PHE A 297 -36.94 -15.82 26.23
CA PHE A 297 -36.79 -16.13 27.65
C PHE A 297 -35.35 -15.90 28.09
N THR A 298 -35.18 -15.23 29.22
CA THR A 298 -33.89 -14.97 29.83
C THR A 298 -33.89 -15.35 31.30
N SER A 299 -32.82 -16.00 31.73
CA SER A 299 -32.57 -16.27 33.16
C SER A 299 -31.14 -15.93 33.54
N ASP A 300 -30.97 -15.12 34.58
CA ASP A 300 -29.64 -14.68 35.03
C ASP A 300 -29.03 -15.59 36.09
N GLY A 301 -29.75 -15.85 37.19
CA GLY A 301 -29.19 -16.54 38.33
C GLY A 301 -29.26 -18.08 38.29
N ASN A 302 -28.42 -18.69 39.13
CA ASN A 302 -28.29 -20.13 39.32
C ASN A 302 -28.51 -20.51 40.79
N TYR A 303 -29.69 -20.18 41.34
CA TYR A 303 -29.99 -20.46 42.76
C TYR A 303 -29.75 -21.92 43.17
N ASN A 304 -29.92 -22.88 42.26
CA ASN A 304 -29.48 -24.26 42.45
C ASN A 304 -29.24 -24.97 41.11
N GLY A 305 -28.67 -26.17 41.18
CA GLY A 305 -28.34 -27.00 40.01
C GLY A 305 -29.56 -27.56 39.26
N TYR A 306 -30.79 -27.13 39.56
CA TYR A 306 -32.01 -27.51 38.86
C TYR A 306 -32.61 -26.37 38.00
N GLY A 307 -32.06 -25.15 38.08
CA GLY A 307 -32.66 -23.93 37.52
C GLY A 307 -32.35 -23.66 36.05
N GLY A 308 -32.85 -24.51 35.14
CA GLY A 308 -32.84 -24.16 33.71
C GLY A 308 -33.80 -23.01 33.40
N THR A 309 -33.55 -22.24 32.34
CA THR A 309 -34.47 -21.18 31.89
C THR A 309 -35.85 -21.76 31.60
N ILE A 310 -35.88 -22.89 30.89
CA ILE A 310 -37.08 -23.72 30.67
C ILE A 310 -36.85 -25.09 31.29
N ARG A 311 -37.83 -25.58 32.04
CA ARG A 311 -37.77 -26.89 32.69
C ARG A 311 -39.03 -27.71 32.46
N PHE A 312 -38.90 -28.80 31.73
CA PHE A 312 -39.85 -29.92 31.72
C PHE A 312 -39.48 -30.87 32.85
N ARG A 313 -40.22 -30.79 33.95
CA ARG A 313 -39.85 -31.31 35.26
C ARG A 313 -40.36 -32.74 35.44
N ILE A 314 -39.43 -33.66 35.74
CA ILE A 314 -39.62 -35.04 36.26
C ILE A 314 -40.41 -36.01 35.35
N ARG A 315 -41.40 -35.55 34.58
CA ARG A 315 -42.24 -36.35 33.68
C ARG A 315 -41.83 -36.12 32.23
N GLY A 316 -41.84 -37.19 31.42
CA GLY A 316 -41.46 -37.17 30.00
C GLY A 316 -42.66 -37.05 29.05
N GLN A 317 -42.48 -37.45 27.80
CA GLN A 317 -43.46 -37.33 26.71
C GLN A 317 -43.83 -35.87 26.40
N ASN A 318 -42.97 -34.90 26.72
CA ASN A 318 -43.22 -33.50 26.41
C ASN A 318 -42.77 -33.16 25.00
N GLU A 319 -43.51 -32.28 24.34
CA GLU A 319 -43.16 -31.78 23.00
C GLU A 319 -42.92 -30.27 23.05
N PHE A 320 -41.78 -29.82 22.52
CA PHE A 320 -41.48 -28.41 22.29
C PHE A 320 -41.41 -28.16 20.79
N ASN A 321 -42.44 -27.52 20.25
CA ASN A 321 -42.68 -27.35 18.83
C ASN A 321 -42.49 -25.88 18.42
N VAL A 322 -41.59 -25.62 17.48
CA VAL A 322 -41.35 -24.30 16.88
C VAL A 322 -41.60 -24.41 15.37
N GLU A 323 -42.71 -23.85 14.89
CA GLU A 323 -43.22 -24.14 13.54
C GLU A 323 -43.63 -22.88 12.77
N ASN A 324 -43.57 -22.95 11.44
CA ASN A 324 -44.09 -21.96 10.50
C ASN A 324 -43.57 -20.53 10.76
N LYS A 325 -42.28 -20.30 10.47
CA LYS A 325 -41.59 -19.00 10.58
C LYS A 325 -41.61 -18.39 11.97
N SER A 326 -41.70 -19.24 13.00
CA SER A 326 -41.66 -18.78 14.39
C SER A 326 -40.22 -18.64 14.86
N LYS A 327 -40.00 -17.82 15.89
CA LYS A 327 -38.66 -17.58 16.43
C LYS A 327 -38.67 -17.77 17.94
N ILE A 328 -37.72 -18.55 18.45
CA ILE A 328 -37.43 -18.60 19.88
C ILE A 328 -35.99 -18.14 20.16
N GLU A 329 -35.83 -17.44 21.28
CA GLU A 329 -34.53 -17.02 21.82
C GLU A 329 -34.50 -17.35 23.31
N ILE A 330 -33.57 -18.22 23.72
CA ILE A 330 -33.39 -18.65 25.11
C ILE A 330 -31.98 -18.27 25.54
N VAL A 331 -31.88 -17.41 26.54
CA VAL A 331 -30.59 -16.92 27.04
C VAL A 331 -30.44 -17.23 28.52
N LYS A 332 -29.38 -17.95 28.87
CA LYS A 332 -28.95 -18.16 30.24
C LYS A 332 -27.61 -17.48 30.46
N THR A 333 -27.59 -16.37 31.22
CA THR A 333 -26.39 -15.54 31.36
C THR A 333 -25.48 -15.96 32.52
N GLY A 334 -26.03 -16.72 33.49
CA GLY A 334 -25.35 -17.13 34.72
C GLY A 334 -24.82 -15.97 35.58
N LYS A 335 -25.34 -14.75 35.40
CA LYS A 335 -25.13 -13.59 36.27
C LYS A 335 -25.83 -13.82 37.62
N SER A 336 -25.24 -14.67 38.46
CA SER A 336 -25.69 -14.81 39.85
C SER A 336 -25.20 -13.63 40.69
N ASN A 337 -26.12 -12.92 41.34
CA ASN A 337 -25.83 -11.97 42.43
C ASN A 337 -25.48 -12.67 43.77
N SER A 338 -25.40 -14.00 43.78
CA SER A 338 -25.07 -14.80 44.97
C SER A 338 -23.69 -15.45 44.84
N SER A 339 -23.02 -15.62 45.99
CA SER A 339 -21.71 -16.28 46.17
C SER A 339 -21.65 -17.77 45.74
N GLN A 340 -22.64 -18.28 45.02
CA GLN A 340 -22.77 -19.68 44.59
C GLN A 340 -22.15 -19.91 43.21
N THR A 341 -20.87 -19.58 43.08
CA THR A 341 -20.12 -19.62 41.80
C THR A 341 -19.92 -21.02 41.22
N THR A 342 -20.35 -22.09 41.87
CA THR A 342 -20.13 -23.48 41.44
C THR A 342 -21.35 -24.16 40.80
N ILE A 343 -22.48 -23.47 40.70
CA ILE A 343 -23.73 -24.04 40.18
C ILE A 343 -23.94 -23.64 38.71
N LEU A 344 -24.12 -24.65 37.87
CA LEU A 344 -23.96 -24.56 36.41
C LEU A 344 -25.12 -25.26 35.67
N PRO A 345 -26.38 -24.81 35.82
CA PRO A 345 -27.53 -25.51 35.25
C PRO A 345 -27.58 -25.37 33.72
N PRO A 346 -28.27 -26.28 33.02
CA PRO A 346 -28.51 -26.17 31.59
C PRO A 346 -29.47 -25.01 31.27
N ALA A 347 -29.53 -24.55 30.03
CA ALA A 347 -30.55 -23.56 29.62
C ALA A 347 -31.94 -24.20 29.48
N ILE A 348 -32.04 -25.37 28.85
CA ILE A 348 -33.26 -26.19 28.84
C ILE A 348 -33.00 -27.51 29.56
N ARG A 349 -33.93 -27.90 30.42
CA ARG A 349 -33.94 -29.24 31.02
C ARG A 349 -35.20 -30.00 30.64
N MET A 350 -35.03 -31.18 30.06
CA MET A 350 -36.08 -32.13 29.75
C MET A 350 -35.87 -33.41 30.56
N SER A 351 -36.80 -33.75 31.45
CA SER A 351 -36.70 -34.94 32.30
C SER A 351 -37.66 -36.04 31.83
N GLY A 352 -37.34 -37.31 32.12
CA GLY A 352 -38.18 -38.44 31.73
C GLY A 352 -38.04 -38.85 30.26
N ALA A 353 -38.62 -39.99 29.90
CA ALA A 353 -38.52 -40.59 28.56
C ALA A 353 -39.43 -39.92 27.53
N GLY A 354 -39.10 -40.02 26.23
CA GLY A 354 -40.01 -39.66 25.15
C GLY A 354 -40.14 -38.16 24.88
N ASN A 355 -39.20 -37.32 25.32
CA ASN A 355 -39.28 -35.88 25.09
C ASN A 355 -38.86 -35.52 23.66
N LYS A 356 -39.53 -34.54 23.06
CA LYS A 356 -39.26 -34.12 21.67
C LYS A 356 -39.05 -32.62 21.57
N VAL A 357 -38.04 -32.23 20.81
CA VAL A 357 -37.88 -30.86 20.31
C VAL A 357 -38.04 -30.90 18.79
N ASN A 358 -38.97 -30.13 18.26
CA ASN A 358 -39.31 -30.10 16.84
C ASN A 358 -39.20 -28.67 16.31
N VAL A 359 -38.44 -28.46 15.26
CA VAL A 359 -38.27 -27.16 14.61
C VAL A 359 -38.57 -27.32 13.13
N SER A 360 -39.53 -26.55 12.60
CA SER A 360 -39.94 -26.69 11.20
C SER A 360 -40.51 -25.43 10.54
N GLY A 361 -40.67 -25.49 9.22
CA GLY A 361 -41.34 -24.48 8.42
C GLY A 361 -40.64 -23.12 8.40
N GLY A 362 -39.31 -23.09 8.32
CA GLY A 362 -38.52 -21.86 8.27
C GLY A 362 -38.32 -21.18 9.63
N SER A 363 -38.61 -21.87 10.73
CA SER A 363 -38.51 -21.35 12.09
C SER A 363 -37.08 -21.35 12.65
N ASP A 364 -36.81 -20.44 13.59
CA ASP A 364 -35.51 -20.24 14.23
C ASP A 364 -35.55 -20.66 15.71
N PHE A 365 -34.66 -21.58 16.10
CA PHE A 365 -34.42 -22.02 17.47
C PHE A 365 -33.04 -21.54 17.92
N ILE A 366 -33.00 -20.50 18.75
CA ILE A 366 -31.75 -19.90 19.21
C ILE A 366 -31.62 -20.12 20.72
N LEU A 367 -30.52 -20.72 21.13
CA LEU A 367 -30.21 -20.96 22.54
C LEU A 367 -28.77 -20.55 22.83
N ARG A 368 -28.58 -19.76 23.88
CA ARG A 368 -27.25 -19.47 24.42
C ARG A 368 -27.20 -19.71 25.93
N ASN A 369 -26.28 -20.56 26.36
CA ASN A 369 -25.88 -20.69 27.75
C ASN A 369 -24.47 -20.12 27.92
N GLU A 370 -24.38 -18.92 28.46
CA GLU A 370 -23.12 -18.20 28.71
C GLU A 370 -22.33 -18.82 29.87
N GLY A 371 -22.86 -19.84 30.55
CA GLY A 371 -22.25 -20.44 31.73
C GLY A 371 -22.23 -19.48 32.93
N ASN A 372 -21.31 -19.65 33.86
CA ASN A 372 -21.13 -18.70 34.97
C ASN A 372 -20.06 -17.65 34.63
N LEU A 373 -20.15 -16.47 35.25
CA LEU A 373 -19.15 -15.40 35.09
C LEU A 373 -17.72 -15.80 35.52
N SER A 374 -17.51 -16.97 36.13
CA SER A 374 -16.17 -17.46 36.49
C SER A 374 -15.47 -18.20 35.34
N GLY A 375 -16.13 -18.42 34.20
CA GLY A 375 -15.53 -19.04 33.01
C GLY A 375 -15.14 -20.51 33.19
N SER A 376 -15.89 -21.26 34.01
CA SER A 376 -15.55 -22.64 34.34
C SER A 376 -16.15 -23.64 33.35
N TYR A 377 -15.28 -24.22 32.53
CA TYR A 377 -15.63 -25.30 31.61
C TYR A 377 -16.05 -26.58 32.34
N THR A 378 -17.01 -27.30 31.79
CA THR A 378 -17.54 -28.55 32.36
C THR A 378 -17.68 -29.65 31.32
N ASN A 379 -17.69 -30.90 31.78
CA ASN A 379 -17.96 -32.05 30.93
C ASN A 379 -19.44 -32.45 31.03
N PRO A 380 -20.04 -33.01 29.98
CA PRO A 380 -21.39 -33.55 30.03
C PRO A 380 -21.51 -34.74 31.00
N GLY A 381 -22.74 -35.19 31.25
CA GLY A 381 -23.04 -36.34 32.11
C GLY A 381 -23.46 -35.98 33.55
N SER A 382 -23.62 -34.69 33.85
CA SER A 382 -24.05 -34.18 35.17
C SER A 382 -25.37 -33.41 35.04
N ASP A 383 -26.15 -33.33 36.12
CA ASP A 383 -27.38 -32.52 36.15
C ASP A 383 -27.12 -31.01 36.06
N SER A 384 -25.86 -30.59 36.15
CA SER A 384 -25.46 -29.18 36.23
C SER A 384 -24.05 -29.00 35.66
N ALA A 385 -23.92 -29.00 34.33
CA ALA A 385 -22.67 -28.82 33.60
C ALA A 385 -22.81 -27.86 32.40
N ASN A 386 -23.42 -26.70 32.62
CA ASN A 386 -23.54 -25.60 31.64
C ASN A 386 -24.07 -26.03 30.27
N GLN A 387 -24.95 -27.03 30.22
CA GLN A 387 -25.39 -27.55 28.94
C GLN A 387 -26.33 -26.59 28.23
N GLY A 388 -26.38 -26.63 26.90
CA GLY A 388 -27.46 -25.97 26.17
C GLY A 388 -28.79 -26.64 26.54
N ILE A 389 -28.93 -27.90 26.15
CA ILE A 389 -30.09 -28.75 26.43
C ILE A 389 -29.65 -30.01 27.16
N LEU A 390 -30.33 -30.32 28.27
CA LEU A 390 -30.14 -31.55 29.03
C LEU A 390 -31.39 -32.44 28.94
N PHE A 391 -31.27 -33.61 28.32
CA PHE A 391 -32.20 -34.73 28.44
C PHE A 391 -31.74 -35.62 29.59
N ASN A 392 -32.41 -35.54 30.74
CA ASN A 392 -31.82 -36.07 31.99
C ASN A 392 -31.94 -37.59 32.17
N ALA A 393 -32.91 -38.25 31.53
CA ALA A 393 -33.16 -39.69 31.69
C ALA A 393 -34.16 -40.24 30.65
N GLY A 394 -34.14 -41.56 30.44
CA GLY A 394 -35.19 -42.31 29.74
C GLY A 394 -35.04 -42.34 28.22
N ALA A 395 -35.49 -43.41 27.57
CA ALA A 395 -35.32 -43.63 26.13
C ALA A 395 -36.33 -42.84 25.26
N GLY A 396 -36.09 -42.83 23.94
CA GLY A 396 -37.02 -42.28 22.94
C GLY A 396 -37.09 -40.75 22.91
N ASN A 397 -36.05 -40.06 23.39
CA ASN A 397 -35.96 -38.61 23.20
C ASN A 397 -35.55 -38.30 21.76
N SER A 398 -36.05 -37.19 21.21
CA SER A 398 -35.73 -36.80 19.85
C SER A 398 -35.54 -35.29 19.69
N PHE A 399 -34.63 -34.92 18.79
CA PHE A 399 -34.42 -33.55 18.32
C PHE A 399 -34.55 -33.54 16.79
N THR A 400 -35.62 -32.95 16.28
CA THR A 400 -35.97 -32.98 14.86
C THR A 400 -36.01 -31.56 14.29
N LEU A 401 -35.27 -31.34 13.21
CA LEU A 401 -35.21 -30.12 12.44
C LEU A 401 -35.55 -30.44 10.97
N VAL A 402 -36.67 -29.92 10.45
CA VAL A 402 -37.13 -30.24 9.09
C VAL A 402 -37.76 -29.06 8.37
N GLY A 403 -37.62 -29.04 7.05
CA GLY A 403 -38.22 -28.03 6.18
C GLY A 403 -37.25 -26.90 5.87
N GLU A 404 -37.44 -26.34 4.69
CA GLU A 404 -36.59 -25.29 4.14
C GLU A 404 -36.41 -24.12 5.13
N ASP A 405 -35.16 -23.68 5.29
CA ASP A 405 -34.75 -22.54 6.12
C ASP A 405 -35.04 -22.67 7.61
N SER A 406 -35.44 -23.84 8.10
CA SER A 406 -35.51 -24.08 9.53
C SER A 406 -34.11 -24.13 10.12
N SER A 407 -33.91 -23.40 11.22
CA SER A 407 -32.59 -23.16 11.79
C SER A 407 -32.55 -23.45 13.28
N VAL A 408 -31.47 -24.08 13.73
CA VAL A 408 -31.12 -24.30 15.13
C VAL A 408 -29.71 -23.77 15.34
N ASP A 409 -29.55 -22.87 16.32
CA ASP A 409 -28.25 -22.42 16.82
C ASP A 409 -28.21 -22.60 18.34
N ILE A 410 -27.35 -23.51 18.82
CA ILE A 410 -27.15 -23.79 20.23
C ILE A 410 -25.71 -23.48 20.61
N GLN A 411 -25.52 -22.49 21.46
CA GLN A 411 -24.22 -22.08 21.97
C GLN A 411 -24.14 -22.36 23.48
N ALA A 412 -23.21 -23.22 23.89
CA ALA A 412 -22.93 -23.57 25.28
C ALA A 412 -21.47 -23.22 25.62
N ASP A 413 -21.22 -21.95 25.92
CA ASP A 413 -19.88 -21.33 25.99
C ASP A 413 -18.88 -22.08 26.89
N TYR A 414 -19.37 -22.81 27.91
CA TYR A 414 -18.56 -23.55 28.89
C TYR A 414 -19.04 -24.98 29.16
N GLY A 415 -19.78 -25.59 28.22
CA GLY A 415 -20.34 -26.92 28.39
C GLY A 415 -20.66 -27.62 27.06
N ALA A 416 -21.44 -28.69 27.16
CA ALA A 416 -21.94 -29.43 25.99
C ALA A 416 -23.20 -28.76 25.42
N ALA A 417 -23.37 -28.77 24.11
CA ALA A 417 -24.56 -28.20 23.47
C ALA A 417 -25.81 -29.05 23.79
N ILE A 418 -25.70 -30.37 23.60
CA ILE A 418 -26.78 -31.33 23.87
C ILE A 418 -26.22 -32.51 24.68
N ASP A 419 -26.79 -32.72 25.87
CA ASP A 419 -26.41 -33.77 26.79
C ASP A 419 -27.63 -34.61 27.14
N ALA A 420 -27.58 -35.91 26.86
CA ALA A 420 -28.61 -36.88 27.21
C ALA A 420 -28.19 -37.78 28.39
N LYS A 421 -27.01 -37.57 28.99
CA LYS A 421 -26.58 -38.23 30.23
C LYS A 421 -26.74 -39.76 30.19
N GLY A 422 -26.32 -40.38 29.09
CA GLY A 422 -26.45 -41.82 28.86
C GLY A 422 -27.86 -42.32 28.49
N ALA A 423 -28.83 -41.43 28.29
CA ALA A 423 -30.13 -41.76 27.71
C ALA A 423 -30.07 -41.75 26.18
N ASP A 424 -31.03 -42.42 25.55
CA ASP A 424 -31.11 -42.49 24.08
C ASP A 424 -31.58 -41.16 23.49
N LEU A 425 -31.01 -40.80 22.34
CA LEU A 425 -31.32 -39.57 21.63
C LEU A 425 -31.29 -39.78 20.11
N ASP A 426 -32.42 -39.52 19.47
CA ASP A 426 -32.52 -39.47 18.01
C ASP A 426 -32.41 -38.01 17.54
N ILE A 427 -31.53 -37.76 16.57
CA ILE A 427 -31.28 -36.43 15.99
C ILE A 427 -31.55 -36.51 14.50
N THR A 428 -32.37 -35.61 13.98
CA THR A 428 -32.67 -35.51 12.54
C THR A 428 -32.55 -34.07 12.07
N ALA A 429 -31.70 -33.83 11.07
CA ALA A 429 -31.71 -32.59 10.29
C ALA A 429 -32.04 -32.95 8.84
N GLY A 430 -33.22 -32.51 8.39
CA GLY A 430 -33.72 -32.79 7.05
C GLY A 430 -33.28 -31.75 6.01
N LYS A 431 -33.75 -31.96 4.78
CA LYS A 431 -33.36 -31.14 3.63
C LYS A 431 -33.63 -29.66 3.86
N GLY A 432 -32.66 -28.82 3.49
CA GLY A 432 -32.84 -27.37 3.49
C GLY A 432 -32.59 -26.68 4.84
N THR A 433 -32.15 -27.43 5.85
CA THR A 433 -32.06 -26.95 7.25
C THR A 433 -30.66 -26.44 7.65
N TYR A 434 -30.61 -25.62 8.70
CA TYR A 434 -29.38 -25.11 9.31
C TYR A 434 -29.24 -25.64 10.74
N PHE A 435 -28.21 -26.43 11.04
CA PHE A 435 -28.00 -26.98 12.38
C PHE A 435 -26.62 -26.67 12.94
N VAL A 436 -26.54 -25.63 13.76
CA VAL A 436 -25.31 -25.15 14.38
C VAL A 436 -25.32 -25.48 15.87
N THR A 437 -24.25 -26.12 16.34
CA THR A 437 -24.02 -26.37 17.77
C THR A 437 -22.58 -26.10 18.14
N ARG A 438 -22.36 -25.19 19.07
CA ARG A 438 -21.03 -24.76 19.50
C ARG A 438 -20.91 -24.90 21.02
N GLY A 439 -19.81 -25.46 21.50
CA GLY A 439 -19.54 -25.59 22.92
C GLY A 439 -18.07 -25.75 23.26
N ALA A 440 -17.76 -25.77 24.55
CA ALA A 440 -16.39 -25.94 25.04
C ALA A 440 -16.40 -26.79 26.32
N THR A 441 -16.01 -28.07 26.18
CA THR A 441 -15.94 -28.99 27.31
C THR A 441 -14.64 -28.83 28.11
N ASN A 442 -14.60 -29.35 29.34
CA ASN A 442 -13.40 -29.25 30.17
C ASN A 442 -12.25 -30.18 29.72
N SER A 443 -12.59 -31.40 29.29
CA SER A 443 -11.65 -32.42 28.80
C SER A 443 -11.59 -32.45 27.28
N ARG A 444 -10.43 -32.88 26.74
CA ARG A 444 -10.21 -33.16 25.32
C ARG A 444 -11.00 -34.35 24.79
N THR A 445 -11.45 -35.24 25.68
CA THR A 445 -12.22 -36.45 25.32
C THR A 445 -13.71 -36.28 25.56
N ALA A 446 -14.14 -35.13 26.09
CA ALA A 446 -15.55 -34.85 26.33
C ALA A 446 -16.19 -34.27 25.07
N ALA A 447 -17.48 -34.54 24.88
CA ALA A 447 -18.22 -34.19 23.68
C ALA A 447 -19.23 -33.06 23.86
N ILE A 448 -19.55 -32.34 22.78
CA ILE A 448 -20.69 -31.40 22.77
C ILE A 448 -22.04 -32.09 22.54
N PHE A 449 -22.02 -33.31 21.99
CA PHE A 449 -23.14 -34.23 21.96
C PHE A 449 -22.80 -35.46 22.81
N ASN A 450 -23.51 -35.66 23.92
CA ASN A 450 -23.33 -36.83 24.79
C ASN A 450 -24.66 -37.59 24.90
N ALA A 451 -24.67 -38.90 24.63
CA ALA A 451 -25.84 -39.74 24.82
C ALA A 451 -25.45 -41.21 25.07
N GLY A 452 -26.43 -42.04 25.44
CA GLY A 452 -26.30 -43.51 25.42
C GLY A 452 -26.28 -43.99 23.97
N VAL A 453 -27.39 -44.55 23.48
CA VAL A 453 -27.55 -44.81 22.04
C VAL A 453 -27.98 -43.53 21.32
N MET A 454 -27.19 -43.11 20.33
CA MET A 454 -27.47 -41.93 19.52
C MET A 454 -27.71 -42.32 18.06
N ASN A 455 -28.85 -41.94 17.49
CA ASN A 455 -29.10 -42.10 16.06
C ASN A 455 -29.16 -40.73 15.39
N VAL A 456 -28.19 -40.45 14.54
CA VAL A 456 -28.07 -39.17 13.83
C VAL A 456 -28.43 -39.38 12.36
N THR A 457 -29.37 -38.59 11.85
CA THR A 457 -29.74 -38.55 10.43
C THR A 457 -29.56 -37.15 9.89
N MET A 458 -28.69 -36.99 8.90
CA MET A 458 -28.49 -35.76 8.14
C MET A 458 -28.90 -36.01 6.69
N ASP A 459 -30.02 -35.44 6.27
CA ASP A 459 -30.56 -35.62 4.92
C ASP A 459 -30.53 -34.31 4.16
N GLU A 460 -29.45 -34.06 3.41
CA GLU A 460 -29.26 -32.84 2.60
C GLU A 460 -29.50 -31.50 3.35
N PRO A 461 -28.99 -31.29 4.58
CA PRO A 461 -29.07 -29.98 5.23
C PRO A 461 -28.37 -28.91 4.39
N LYS A 462 -28.80 -27.64 4.46
CA LYS A 462 -28.03 -26.54 3.86
C LYS A 462 -26.68 -26.39 4.55
N TYR A 463 -26.70 -26.46 5.87
CA TYR A 463 -25.51 -26.28 6.68
C TYR A 463 -25.66 -26.99 8.02
N PHE A 464 -24.64 -27.70 8.46
CA PHE A 464 -24.46 -27.97 9.87
C PHE A 464 -23.03 -27.67 10.30
N ASP A 465 -22.84 -27.26 11.54
CA ASP A 465 -21.53 -26.96 12.09
C ASP A 465 -21.50 -27.31 13.57
N PHE A 466 -20.75 -28.36 13.87
CA PHE A 466 -20.62 -28.91 15.21
C PHE A 466 -19.21 -28.66 15.70
N ILE A 467 -19.08 -27.74 16.67
CA ILE A 467 -17.78 -27.30 17.19
C ILE A 467 -17.70 -27.57 18.69
N ASN A 468 -16.70 -28.33 19.10
CA ASN A 468 -16.18 -28.33 20.45
C ASN A 468 -14.80 -27.67 20.47
N TYR A 469 -14.70 -26.45 21.00
CA TYR A 469 -13.44 -25.70 21.02
C TYR A 469 -12.33 -26.35 21.84
N ARG A 470 -12.64 -27.34 22.68
CA ARG A 470 -11.67 -27.96 23.61
C ARG A 470 -11.66 -29.49 23.62
N GLY A 471 -12.65 -30.14 23.02
CA GLY A 471 -12.85 -31.59 23.05
C GLY A 471 -13.39 -32.15 21.74
N VAL A 472 -14.04 -33.30 21.80
CA VAL A 472 -14.57 -34.00 20.62
C VAL A 472 -15.99 -33.57 20.28
N VAL A 473 -16.50 -33.93 19.10
CA VAL A 473 -17.88 -33.64 18.71
C VAL A 473 -18.88 -34.58 19.42
N PHE A 474 -18.64 -35.89 19.39
CA PHE A 474 -19.60 -36.91 19.83
C PHE A 474 -19.05 -37.86 20.90
N ASP A 475 -19.92 -38.24 21.84
CA ASP A 475 -19.73 -39.29 22.84
C ASP A 475 -21.03 -40.13 22.92
N SER A 476 -20.96 -41.40 22.52
CA SER A 476 -22.10 -42.31 22.39
C SER A 476 -21.73 -43.79 22.47
N ASP A 477 -22.67 -44.63 22.90
CA ASP A 477 -22.50 -46.07 23.10
C ASP A 477 -22.46 -46.89 21.80
N ALA A 478 -22.10 -48.17 21.89
CA ALA A 478 -21.84 -49.05 20.74
C ALA A 478 -23.05 -49.28 19.79
N GLY A 479 -24.28 -49.03 20.25
CA GLY A 479 -25.50 -49.16 19.45
C GLY A 479 -25.78 -47.97 18.52
N SER A 480 -24.95 -46.94 18.56
CA SER A 480 -25.19 -45.66 17.90
C SER A 480 -24.94 -45.71 16.39
N THR A 481 -25.67 -44.87 15.65
CA THR A 481 -25.57 -44.76 14.19
C THR A 481 -25.55 -43.32 13.71
N PHE A 482 -24.79 -43.04 12.64
CA PHE A 482 -24.81 -41.76 11.93
C PHE A 482 -25.02 -42.03 10.44
N ASN A 483 -26.13 -41.56 9.88
CA ASN A 483 -26.41 -41.61 8.46
C ASN A 483 -26.42 -40.20 7.87
N SER A 484 -25.62 -39.97 6.84
CA SER A 484 -25.60 -38.71 6.08
C SER A 484 -25.80 -38.99 4.60
N THR A 485 -26.69 -38.24 3.95
CA THR A 485 -26.99 -38.38 2.53
C THR A 485 -26.73 -37.07 1.80
N ASN A 486 -26.09 -37.20 0.63
CA ASN A 486 -25.85 -36.18 -0.39
C ASN A 486 -25.43 -34.82 0.21
N SER A 487 -24.41 -34.87 1.08
CA SER A 487 -23.94 -33.71 1.83
C SER A 487 -22.43 -33.60 1.82
N ASP A 488 -21.92 -32.39 1.96
CA ASP A 488 -20.50 -32.18 2.20
C ASP A 488 -20.10 -32.74 3.56
N LEU A 489 -18.81 -33.00 3.75
CA LEU A 489 -18.25 -33.25 5.06
C LEU A 489 -16.86 -32.65 5.14
N SER A 490 -16.63 -31.75 6.09
CA SER A 490 -15.31 -31.25 6.45
C SER A 490 -15.06 -31.45 7.94
N VAL A 491 -13.84 -31.84 8.30
CA VAL A 491 -13.45 -32.20 9.68
C VAL A 491 -12.12 -31.57 10.09
N TRP A 492 -11.97 -31.26 11.37
CA TRP A 492 -10.74 -30.73 11.98
C TRP A 492 -10.42 -31.51 13.24
N ASN A 493 -9.14 -31.79 13.49
CA ASN A 493 -8.76 -32.53 14.68
C ASN A 493 -8.91 -31.67 15.94
N VAL A 494 -9.13 -32.33 17.08
CA VAL A 494 -9.18 -31.69 18.39
C VAL A 494 -7.89 -30.89 18.64
N MET A 495 -8.02 -29.63 19.07
CA MET A 495 -6.93 -28.67 19.36
C MET A 495 -6.16 -28.13 18.13
N GLU A 496 -6.54 -28.45 16.91
CA GLU A 496 -6.07 -27.72 15.72
C GLU A 496 -6.79 -26.37 15.57
N ASN A 497 -6.36 -25.55 14.61
CA ASN A 497 -7.07 -24.34 14.25
C ASN A 497 -8.43 -24.69 13.59
N LEU A 498 -9.49 -24.73 14.41
CA LEU A 498 -10.86 -25.05 13.97
C LEU A 498 -11.48 -24.00 13.03
N SER A 499 -10.82 -22.86 12.81
CA SER A 499 -11.27 -21.79 11.90
C SER A 499 -10.49 -21.73 10.58
N GLY A 500 -9.37 -22.47 10.49
CA GLY A 500 -8.55 -22.56 9.28
C GLY A 500 -9.03 -23.65 8.32
N ASN A 501 -8.17 -24.03 7.36
CA ASN A 501 -8.47 -25.12 6.45
C ASN A 501 -8.82 -26.44 7.17
N PRO A 502 -9.79 -27.22 6.66
CA PRO A 502 -10.12 -28.52 7.21
C PRO A 502 -8.97 -29.53 7.05
N PHE A 503 -8.86 -30.44 8.01
CA PHE A 503 -7.94 -31.58 7.93
C PHE A 503 -8.28 -32.45 6.72
N LYS A 504 -9.58 -32.74 6.53
CA LYS A 504 -10.11 -33.46 5.37
C LYS A 504 -11.48 -32.92 4.98
N SER A 505 -11.78 -33.01 3.69
CA SER A 505 -13.08 -32.62 3.12
C SER A 505 -13.52 -33.58 2.03
N TRP A 506 -14.83 -33.83 1.97
CA TRP A 506 -15.51 -34.60 0.94
C TRP A 506 -16.74 -33.82 0.46
N THR A 507 -17.03 -33.89 -0.83
CA THR A 507 -18.16 -33.17 -1.43
C THR A 507 -19.26 -34.14 -1.85
N LEU A 508 -20.51 -33.83 -1.49
CA LEU A 508 -21.70 -34.61 -1.87
C LEU A 508 -21.50 -36.11 -1.66
N ILE A 509 -21.19 -36.48 -0.41
CA ILE A 509 -20.92 -37.85 0.02
C ILE A 509 -22.14 -38.43 0.76
N ASP A 510 -22.38 -39.72 0.56
CA ASP A 510 -23.27 -40.52 1.40
C ASP A 510 -22.38 -41.34 2.31
N TYR A 511 -22.65 -41.38 3.61
CA TYR A 511 -21.92 -42.25 4.51
C TYR A 511 -22.79 -42.75 5.66
N PHE A 512 -22.48 -43.96 6.11
CA PHE A 512 -23.11 -44.59 7.27
C PHE A 512 -22.03 -45.06 8.25
N LEU A 513 -22.10 -44.56 9.48
CA LEU A 513 -21.20 -44.90 10.57
C LEU A 513 -21.97 -45.62 11.69
N ASN A 514 -21.29 -46.49 12.42
CA ASN A 514 -21.83 -47.11 13.63
C ASN A 514 -20.77 -47.36 14.71
N GLY A 515 -21.21 -47.92 15.85
CA GLY A 515 -20.34 -48.27 16.96
C GLY A 515 -20.16 -47.12 17.94
N THR A 516 -19.34 -47.34 18.97
CA THR A 516 -19.06 -46.34 20.01
C THR A 516 -18.47 -45.10 19.35
N ASN A 517 -19.04 -43.93 19.63
CA ASN A 517 -18.67 -42.65 19.04
C ASN A 517 -18.68 -42.65 17.51
N PHE A 518 -19.45 -43.51 16.84
CA PHE A 518 -19.45 -43.64 15.37
C PHE A 518 -18.09 -44.03 14.78
N SER A 519 -17.32 -44.85 15.51
CA SER A 519 -15.93 -45.21 15.16
C SER A 519 -15.79 -46.14 13.95
N ASN A 520 -16.86 -46.78 13.48
CA ASN A 520 -16.81 -47.68 12.32
C ASN A 520 -17.48 -47.05 11.10
N VAL A 521 -16.77 -47.01 9.98
CA VAL A 521 -17.35 -46.72 8.67
C VAL A 521 -17.98 -47.99 8.10
N VAL A 522 -19.30 -48.01 7.93
CA VAL A 522 -20.05 -49.16 7.40
C VAL A 522 -20.18 -49.10 5.89
N SER A 523 -20.52 -47.92 5.35
CA SER A 523 -20.58 -47.67 3.92
C SER A 523 -20.30 -46.20 3.60
N SER A 524 -19.80 -45.94 2.40
CA SER A 524 -19.61 -44.60 1.87
C SER A 524 -19.74 -44.61 0.34
N SER A 525 -20.23 -43.52 -0.25
CA SER A 525 -20.20 -43.30 -1.70
C SER A 525 -18.83 -42.86 -2.23
N ASP A 526 -17.89 -42.53 -1.33
CA ASP A 526 -16.48 -42.29 -1.68
C ASP A 526 -15.60 -43.50 -1.26
N PRO A 527 -14.85 -44.10 -2.20
CA PRO A 527 -14.07 -45.31 -1.94
C PRO A 527 -12.88 -45.09 -1.00
N ASN A 528 -12.38 -43.87 -0.86
CA ASN A 528 -11.23 -43.54 -0.01
C ASN A 528 -11.64 -43.09 1.39
N PHE A 529 -12.94 -42.85 1.62
CA PHE A 529 -13.47 -42.35 2.88
C PHE A 529 -13.03 -43.18 4.08
N SER A 530 -13.18 -44.51 4.02
CA SER A 530 -12.81 -45.40 5.13
C SER A 530 -11.32 -45.31 5.53
N SER A 531 -10.42 -45.08 4.57
CA SER A 531 -8.99 -44.93 4.86
C SER A 531 -8.59 -43.53 5.32
N GLU A 532 -9.35 -42.51 4.93
CA GLU A 532 -8.98 -41.10 5.16
C GLU A 532 -9.72 -40.46 6.34
N PHE A 533 -10.95 -40.90 6.65
CA PHE A 533 -11.77 -40.38 7.74
C PHE A 533 -11.26 -40.80 9.13
N GLY A 534 -10.55 -41.92 9.25
CA GLY A 534 -10.07 -42.38 10.56
C GLY A 534 -11.20 -42.60 11.58
N ASN A 535 -11.15 -41.92 12.74
CA ASN A 535 -12.09 -42.10 13.84
C ASN A 535 -12.70 -40.76 14.26
N MET A 536 -14.03 -40.74 14.45
CA MET A 536 -14.80 -39.57 14.87
C MET A 536 -14.31 -38.94 16.18
N ASN A 537 -13.75 -39.73 17.09
CA ASN A 537 -13.21 -39.24 18.37
C ASN A 537 -11.91 -38.42 18.23
N HIS A 538 -11.40 -38.22 17.01
CA HIS A 538 -10.29 -37.33 16.74
C HIS A 538 -10.74 -35.90 16.42
N TYR A 539 -12.02 -35.68 16.14
CA TYR A 539 -12.50 -34.43 15.58
C TYR A 539 -13.12 -33.51 16.63
N GLY A 540 -12.66 -32.26 16.64
CA GLY A 540 -13.22 -31.16 17.44
C GLY A 540 -14.20 -30.29 16.66
N ARG A 541 -14.16 -30.34 15.33
CA ARG A 541 -15.14 -29.72 14.44
C ARG A 541 -15.56 -30.66 13.32
N MET A 542 -16.85 -30.66 13.01
CA MET A 542 -17.44 -31.37 11.88
C MET A 542 -18.51 -30.48 11.26
N THR A 543 -18.46 -30.29 9.94
CA THR A 543 -19.42 -29.46 9.21
C THR A 543 -19.82 -30.11 7.89
N ALA A 544 -21.04 -29.83 7.45
CA ALA A 544 -21.45 -29.95 6.06
C ALA A 544 -21.95 -28.59 5.60
N ASN A 545 -21.58 -28.18 4.40
CA ASN A 545 -22.11 -26.99 3.78
C ASN A 545 -22.54 -27.30 2.36
N ASN A 546 -23.85 -27.42 2.14
CA ASN A 546 -24.43 -27.72 0.84
C ASN A 546 -24.85 -26.44 0.09
N GLN A 547 -24.38 -25.28 0.55
CA GLN A 547 -24.64 -23.99 -0.10
C GLN A 547 -23.62 -23.72 -1.21
N THR A 548 -24.00 -22.88 -2.15
CA THR A 548 -23.15 -22.33 -3.22
C THR A 548 -22.13 -21.34 -2.67
N ALA A 549 -21.04 -21.12 -3.41
CA ALA A 549 -20.12 -20.01 -3.11
C ALA A 549 -20.60 -18.71 -3.76
N GLN A 550 -20.05 -17.60 -3.31
CA GLN A 550 -20.21 -16.28 -3.91
C GLN A 550 -18.85 -15.74 -4.32
N VAL A 551 -18.79 -15.02 -5.44
CA VAL A 551 -17.58 -14.29 -5.87
C VAL A 551 -17.87 -12.81 -5.68
N ASP A 552 -17.30 -12.21 -4.63
CA ASP A 552 -17.63 -10.84 -4.21
C ASP A 552 -16.68 -9.79 -4.79
N LYS A 553 -15.43 -10.15 -5.11
CA LYS A 553 -14.42 -9.20 -5.61
C LYS A 553 -13.63 -9.76 -6.78
N ILE A 554 -13.18 -8.86 -7.64
CA ILE A 554 -12.16 -9.12 -8.66
C ILE A 554 -11.10 -8.02 -8.57
N ARG A 555 -9.82 -8.36 -8.69
CA ARG A 555 -8.74 -7.36 -8.54
C ARG A 555 -8.44 -6.71 -9.88
N ILE A 556 -8.36 -5.38 -9.92
CA ILE A 556 -7.95 -4.63 -11.11
C ILE A 556 -6.49 -4.99 -11.42
N PRO A 557 -6.19 -5.58 -12.59
CA PRO A 557 -4.82 -5.88 -12.95
C PRO A 557 -4.12 -4.69 -13.60
N THR A 558 -2.80 -4.74 -13.62
CA THR A 558 -1.89 -3.84 -14.32
C THR A 558 -1.15 -4.60 -15.41
N ASN A 559 -0.63 -3.92 -16.43
CA ASN A 559 0.21 -4.55 -17.44
C ASN A 559 1.63 -4.94 -16.96
N ALA A 560 1.86 -4.90 -15.63
CA ALA A 560 3.01 -5.47 -14.96
C ALA A 560 2.66 -6.80 -14.23
N ASP A 561 1.44 -7.31 -14.41
CA ASP A 561 0.96 -8.53 -13.76
C ASP A 561 0.98 -9.74 -14.69
N LYS A 562 1.32 -10.90 -14.11
CA LYS A 562 1.26 -12.23 -14.74
C LYS A 562 0.13 -13.08 -14.18
N PHE A 563 -0.68 -12.55 -13.29
CA PHE A 563 -1.81 -13.24 -12.68
C PHE A 563 -3.05 -12.34 -12.62
N VAL A 564 -4.22 -12.96 -12.70
CA VAL A 564 -5.51 -12.33 -12.40
C VAL A 564 -6.12 -12.98 -11.17
N TYR A 565 -6.86 -12.18 -10.40
CA TYR A 565 -7.34 -12.56 -9.07
C TYR A 565 -8.83 -12.31 -8.90
N ALA A 566 -9.53 -13.27 -8.29
CA ALA A 566 -10.92 -13.15 -7.85
C ALA A 566 -11.08 -13.74 -6.45
N HIS A 567 -11.94 -13.16 -5.63
CA HIS A 567 -12.17 -13.57 -4.24
C HIS A 567 -13.49 -14.31 -4.12
N ALA A 568 -13.51 -15.40 -3.36
CA ALA A 568 -14.73 -16.14 -3.06
C ALA A 568 -14.98 -16.28 -1.56
N ILE A 569 -16.26 -16.12 -1.22
CA ILE A 569 -16.81 -16.33 0.11
C ILE A 569 -17.85 -17.45 0.07
N VAL A 570 -18.09 -18.09 1.21
CA VAL A 570 -19.03 -19.20 1.36
C VAL A 570 -19.96 -18.88 2.52
N PRO A 571 -21.29 -18.81 2.29
CA PRO A 571 -22.28 -18.66 3.37
C PRO A 571 -22.18 -19.79 4.40
N GLU A 572 -22.37 -19.49 5.68
CA GLU A 572 -22.36 -20.49 6.77
C GLU A 572 -23.76 -20.66 7.37
N GLY A 573 -23.91 -20.61 8.70
CA GLY A 573 -25.20 -20.66 9.37
C GLY A 573 -26.13 -19.55 8.91
N LYS A 574 -27.45 -19.74 9.06
CA LYS A 574 -28.48 -18.78 8.60
C LYS A 574 -28.27 -17.35 9.09
N THR A 575 -27.63 -17.19 10.26
CA THR A 575 -27.32 -15.89 10.88
C THR A 575 -25.82 -15.63 11.01
N ASP A 576 -24.96 -16.53 10.53
CA ASP A 576 -23.52 -16.33 10.52
C ASP A 576 -23.12 -15.50 9.29
N GLU A 577 -22.08 -14.69 9.42
CA GLU A 577 -21.49 -13.99 8.28
C GLU A 577 -20.81 -15.00 7.33
N PRO A 578 -20.84 -14.78 6.01
CA PRO A 578 -20.08 -15.59 5.06
C PRO A 578 -18.59 -15.57 5.41
N ARG A 579 -17.93 -16.73 5.29
CA ARG A 579 -16.48 -16.84 5.49
C ARG A 579 -15.75 -16.83 4.15
N ASN A 580 -14.47 -16.51 4.19
CA ASN A 580 -13.61 -16.75 3.03
C ASN A 580 -13.56 -18.26 2.72
N ALA A 581 -13.49 -18.58 1.43
CA ALA A 581 -13.39 -19.96 0.98
C ALA A 581 -12.08 -20.62 1.46
N PHE A 582 -12.16 -21.90 1.85
CA PHE A 582 -10.98 -22.69 2.20
C PHE A 582 -10.14 -23.03 0.97
N THR A 583 -8.92 -23.52 1.20
CA THR A 583 -8.08 -24.02 0.11
C THR A 583 -8.79 -25.13 -0.66
N ASP A 584 -8.80 -25.03 -1.98
CA ASP A 584 -9.42 -25.98 -2.91
C ASP A 584 -10.94 -26.17 -2.76
N GLU A 585 -11.63 -25.33 -1.99
CA GLU A 585 -13.08 -25.45 -1.78
C GLU A 585 -13.90 -24.93 -2.97
N VAL A 586 -13.50 -23.78 -3.53
CA VAL A 586 -14.19 -23.11 -4.63
C VAL A 586 -13.28 -23.07 -5.85
N ASN A 587 -13.85 -23.37 -7.00
CA ASN A 587 -13.23 -23.17 -8.31
C ASN A 587 -13.88 -21.95 -8.96
N ILE A 588 -13.07 -21.07 -9.54
CA ILE A 588 -13.55 -19.89 -10.28
C ILE A 588 -13.02 -19.96 -11.71
N ARG A 589 -13.91 -19.77 -12.68
CA ARG A 589 -13.58 -19.58 -14.10
C ARG A 589 -13.66 -18.10 -14.45
N LEU A 590 -12.55 -17.56 -14.96
CA LEU A 590 -12.45 -16.19 -15.45
C LEU A 590 -12.20 -16.17 -16.96
N GLU A 591 -12.77 -15.18 -17.64
CA GLU A 591 -12.44 -14.82 -19.02
C GLU A 591 -11.69 -13.49 -19.04
N VAL A 592 -10.64 -13.42 -19.85
CA VAL A 592 -9.91 -12.19 -20.15
C VAL A 592 -10.09 -11.87 -21.63
N ASP A 593 -10.72 -10.74 -21.92
CA ASP A 593 -10.98 -10.26 -23.28
C ASP A 593 -10.01 -9.15 -23.67
N LYS A 594 -9.66 -9.12 -24.96
CA LYS A 594 -8.91 -8.04 -25.59
C LYS A 594 -9.74 -6.77 -25.68
N ALA A 595 -9.07 -5.65 -25.98
CA ALA A 595 -9.72 -4.35 -26.12
C ALA A 595 -10.79 -4.28 -27.23
N ASP A 596 -10.74 -5.17 -28.23
CA ASP A 596 -11.74 -5.31 -29.30
C ASP A 596 -12.89 -6.27 -28.94
N GLY A 597 -12.87 -6.85 -27.74
CA GLY A 597 -13.85 -7.80 -27.24
C GLY A 597 -13.59 -9.26 -27.64
N ALA A 598 -12.49 -9.57 -28.34
CA ALA A 598 -12.12 -10.95 -28.62
C ALA A 598 -11.51 -11.62 -27.38
N LEU A 599 -11.81 -12.90 -27.15
CA LEU A 599 -11.21 -13.66 -26.05
C LEU A 599 -9.68 -13.69 -26.17
N SER A 600 -9.00 -13.30 -25.09
CA SER A 600 -7.55 -13.43 -24.93
C SER A 600 -7.23 -14.80 -24.37
N PHE A 601 -7.77 -15.11 -23.18
CA PHE A 601 -7.70 -16.45 -22.58
C PHE A 601 -8.83 -16.68 -21.58
N GLU A 602 -9.09 -17.96 -21.30
CA GLU A 602 -9.93 -18.41 -20.20
C GLU A 602 -9.05 -19.20 -19.22
N GLY A 603 -9.28 -19.00 -17.92
CA GLY A 603 -8.56 -19.72 -16.87
C GLY A 603 -9.48 -20.18 -15.75
N ILE A 604 -9.14 -21.32 -15.15
CA ILE A 604 -9.81 -21.85 -13.96
C ILE A 604 -8.77 -21.94 -12.86
N GLY A 605 -9.09 -21.35 -11.70
CA GLY A 605 -8.25 -21.46 -10.51
C GLY A 605 -9.05 -21.91 -9.30
N LYS A 606 -8.32 -22.31 -8.26
CA LYS A 606 -8.86 -22.75 -6.98
C LYS A 606 -8.56 -21.75 -5.89
N THR A 607 -9.44 -21.68 -4.90
CA THR A 607 -9.26 -20.81 -3.75
C THR A 607 -8.09 -21.24 -2.91
N ILE A 608 -7.39 -20.25 -2.35
CA ILE A 608 -6.29 -20.42 -1.40
C ILE A 608 -6.79 -19.90 -0.06
N GLY A 609 -6.97 -20.80 0.90
CA GLY A 609 -7.44 -20.49 2.24
C GLY A 609 -6.31 -20.22 3.22
N LYS A 610 -6.67 -20.03 4.49
CA LYS A 610 -5.74 -19.80 5.61
C LYS A 610 -5.03 -21.09 6.05
N THR A 611 -3.71 -21.02 6.18
CA THR A 611 -2.85 -22.07 6.75
C THR A 611 -2.27 -21.63 8.08
N ASP A 612 -1.50 -22.50 8.76
CA ASP A 612 -0.81 -22.14 10.01
C ASP A 612 0.27 -21.06 9.81
N ASP A 613 0.81 -20.96 8.58
CA ASP A 613 1.92 -20.06 8.23
C ASP A 613 1.48 -18.86 7.37
N SER A 614 0.25 -18.82 6.86
CA SER A 614 -0.26 -17.75 6.00
C SER A 614 -1.75 -17.49 6.17
N ASP A 615 -2.14 -16.22 6.20
CA ASP A 615 -3.55 -15.80 6.17
C ASP A 615 -4.19 -15.88 4.77
N GLY A 616 -3.43 -16.28 3.75
CA GLY A 616 -3.92 -16.52 2.39
C GLY A 616 -2.99 -15.99 1.30
N VAL A 617 -3.52 -15.20 0.36
CA VAL A 617 -2.77 -14.60 -0.75
C VAL A 617 -2.57 -13.11 -0.49
N ALA A 618 -1.32 -12.66 -0.47
CA ALA A 618 -0.98 -11.23 -0.53
C ALA A 618 -0.96 -10.77 -2.00
N ILE A 619 -1.64 -9.68 -2.29
CA ILE A 619 -1.79 -9.13 -3.64
C ILE A 619 -1.42 -7.66 -3.57
N TYR A 620 -0.47 -7.22 -4.40
CA TYR A 620 -0.09 -5.80 -4.55
C TYR A 620 0.28 -5.12 -3.23
N ASP A 621 1.12 -5.80 -2.43
CA ASP A 621 1.57 -5.38 -1.09
C ASP A 621 0.45 -5.21 -0.04
N GLU A 622 -0.77 -5.65 -0.35
CA GLU A 622 -1.85 -5.75 0.61
C GLU A 622 -1.64 -6.94 1.57
N PRO A 623 -2.18 -6.87 2.80
CA PRO A 623 -2.16 -8.00 3.72
C PRO A 623 -2.76 -9.27 3.09
N ALA A 624 -2.18 -10.43 3.42
CA ALA A 624 -2.69 -11.70 2.92
C ALA A 624 -4.14 -11.95 3.38
N GLU A 625 -4.99 -12.37 2.44
CA GLU A 625 -6.39 -12.69 2.69
C GLU A 625 -6.71 -14.08 2.11
N ALA A 626 -7.50 -14.88 2.83
CA ALA A 626 -7.95 -16.20 2.37
C ALA A 626 -9.06 -16.06 1.33
N GLY A 627 -9.33 -17.09 0.53
CA GLY A 627 -10.45 -17.10 -0.42
C GLY A 627 -10.12 -16.51 -1.79
N TRP A 628 -8.91 -16.01 -2.01
CA TRP A 628 -8.45 -15.57 -3.32
C TRP A 628 -8.10 -16.76 -4.21
N VAL A 629 -8.47 -16.64 -5.48
CA VAL A 629 -8.00 -17.47 -6.59
C VAL A 629 -6.90 -16.72 -7.33
N LYS A 630 -5.79 -17.39 -7.61
CA LYS A 630 -4.66 -16.85 -8.39
C LYS A 630 -4.56 -17.61 -9.72
N ILE A 631 -4.92 -16.96 -10.84
CA ILE A 631 -4.92 -17.57 -12.17
C ILE A 631 -3.76 -17.00 -13.01
N PRO A 632 -2.82 -17.83 -13.49
CA PRO A 632 -1.71 -17.36 -14.32
C PRO A 632 -2.17 -16.94 -15.72
N VAL A 633 -1.60 -15.85 -16.22
CA VAL A 633 -1.67 -15.48 -17.63
C VAL A 633 -0.86 -16.49 -18.45
N PRO A 634 -1.38 -17.02 -19.58
CA PRO A 634 -0.70 -18.04 -20.36
C PRO A 634 0.70 -17.64 -20.82
N ASN A 635 1.59 -18.63 -20.95
CA ASN A 635 2.97 -18.48 -21.45
C ASN A 635 3.86 -17.53 -20.64
N ASP A 636 3.55 -17.34 -19.34
CA ASP A 636 4.32 -16.48 -18.43
C ASP A 636 4.45 -15.01 -18.93
N GLN A 637 3.43 -14.55 -19.67
CA GLN A 637 3.37 -13.20 -20.22
C GLN A 637 2.67 -12.24 -19.25
N PHE A 638 2.97 -10.95 -19.39
CA PHE A 638 2.19 -9.90 -18.75
C PHE A 638 0.84 -9.71 -19.45
N ILE A 639 -0.21 -9.49 -18.66
CA ILE A 639 -1.52 -9.09 -19.17
C ILE A 639 -1.40 -7.76 -19.93
N GLN A 640 -2.12 -7.61 -21.04
CA GLN A 640 -1.98 -6.45 -21.92
C GLN A 640 -2.87 -5.30 -21.46
N THR A 641 -2.41 -4.07 -21.69
CA THR A 641 -3.20 -2.86 -21.42
C THR A 641 -4.56 -2.93 -22.10
N ASN A 642 -5.60 -2.48 -21.40
CA ASN A 642 -6.99 -2.45 -21.85
C ASN A 642 -7.68 -3.82 -22.00
N GLU A 643 -7.04 -4.94 -21.65
CA GLU A 643 -7.77 -6.22 -21.52
C GLU A 643 -8.73 -6.18 -20.32
N THR A 644 -9.89 -6.82 -20.42
CA THR A 644 -10.92 -6.84 -19.37
C THR A 644 -11.07 -8.23 -18.77
N VAL A 645 -11.15 -8.33 -17.44
CA VAL A 645 -11.33 -9.59 -16.71
C VAL A 645 -12.77 -9.71 -16.21
N LYS A 646 -13.38 -10.89 -16.40
CA LYS A 646 -14.77 -11.17 -16.05
C LYS A 646 -14.88 -12.51 -15.31
N VAL A 647 -15.74 -12.56 -14.29
CA VAL A 647 -16.12 -13.81 -13.63
C VAL A 647 -17.22 -14.49 -14.42
N MET A 648 -16.98 -15.72 -14.89
CA MET A 648 -17.93 -16.45 -15.72
C MET A 648 -18.70 -17.52 -14.96
N ALA A 649 -18.03 -18.19 -14.02
CA ALA A 649 -18.65 -19.20 -13.17
C ALA A 649 -17.85 -19.39 -11.89
N ALA A 650 -18.53 -19.81 -10.84
CA ALA A 650 -17.91 -20.36 -9.65
C ALA A 650 -18.68 -21.59 -9.21
N TRP A 651 -17.97 -22.58 -8.65
CA TRP A 651 -18.60 -23.75 -8.07
C TRP A 651 -17.79 -24.32 -6.92
N ARG A 652 -18.48 -24.84 -5.91
CA ARG A 652 -17.88 -25.62 -4.81
C ARG A 652 -17.79 -27.08 -5.19
N GLY A 653 -16.73 -27.75 -4.75
CA GLY A 653 -16.56 -29.20 -4.93
C GLY A 653 -15.49 -29.60 -5.95
N MET A 654 -15.75 -30.69 -6.67
CA MET A 654 -14.76 -31.27 -7.59
C MET A 654 -14.31 -30.29 -8.67
N ALA A 655 -13.06 -30.43 -9.11
CA ALA A 655 -12.45 -29.53 -10.11
C ALA A 655 -13.18 -29.53 -11.46
N ALA A 656 -13.85 -30.62 -11.83
CA ALA A 656 -14.66 -30.66 -13.05
C ALA A 656 -16.10 -30.19 -12.76
N GLU A 657 -16.48 -29.06 -13.35
CA GLU A 657 -17.82 -28.44 -13.26
C GLU A 657 -18.95 -29.46 -13.57
N ASN A 658 -18.73 -30.36 -14.54
CA ASN A 658 -19.74 -31.34 -14.97
C ASN A 658 -19.60 -32.72 -14.29
N SER A 659 -18.90 -32.82 -13.15
CA SER A 659 -18.69 -34.09 -12.45
C SER A 659 -19.96 -34.66 -11.79
N GLY A 660 -21.00 -33.84 -11.63
CA GLY A 660 -22.19 -34.18 -10.85
C GLY A 660 -21.97 -34.12 -9.33
N LYS A 661 -20.78 -33.73 -8.88
CA LYS A 661 -20.42 -33.50 -7.47
C LYS A 661 -19.94 -32.06 -7.23
N VAL A 662 -20.78 -31.09 -7.59
CA VAL A 662 -20.50 -29.66 -7.43
C VAL A 662 -21.75 -28.88 -7.03
N TYR A 663 -21.56 -27.73 -6.38
CA TYR A 663 -22.59 -26.70 -6.20
C TYR A 663 -22.25 -25.51 -7.09
N ILE A 664 -23.03 -25.33 -8.16
CA ILE A 664 -22.81 -24.27 -9.15
C ILE A 664 -23.48 -22.99 -8.65
N SER A 665 -22.70 -21.93 -8.49
CA SER A 665 -23.21 -20.60 -8.13
C SER A 665 -24.06 -20.04 -9.27
N SER A 666 -25.20 -19.46 -8.90
CA SER A 666 -26.07 -18.73 -9.81
C SER A 666 -25.42 -17.41 -10.27
N PRO A 667 -25.84 -16.83 -11.41
CA PRO A 667 -25.31 -15.54 -11.87
C PRO A 667 -25.48 -14.37 -10.90
N GLU A 668 -26.39 -14.48 -9.92
CA GLU A 668 -26.65 -13.45 -8.91
C GLU A 668 -25.61 -13.48 -7.77
N GLU A 669 -24.93 -14.62 -7.60
CA GLU A 669 -23.89 -14.85 -6.60
C GLU A 669 -22.48 -14.54 -7.12
N LEU A 670 -22.37 -14.17 -8.40
CA LEU A 670 -21.12 -13.75 -9.03
C LEU A 670 -21.07 -12.21 -9.08
N THR A 671 -19.89 -11.64 -8.84
CA THR A 671 -19.67 -10.22 -9.05
C THR A 671 -19.94 -9.87 -10.51
N LYS A 672 -20.68 -8.77 -10.72
CA LYS A 672 -20.95 -8.20 -12.04
C LYS A 672 -19.89 -7.19 -12.45
N GLU A 673 -18.89 -6.98 -11.59
CA GLU A 673 -17.79 -6.09 -11.85
C GLU A 673 -16.93 -6.64 -13.00
N ILE A 674 -16.60 -5.74 -13.93
CA ILE A 674 -15.68 -6.01 -15.03
C ILE A 674 -14.52 -5.05 -14.85
N VAL A 675 -13.35 -5.59 -14.53
CA VAL A 675 -12.15 -4.76 -14.32
C VAL A 675 -11.31 -4.71 -15.58
N LYS A 676 -10.66 -3.58 -15.79
CA LYS A 676 -9.86 -3.30 -16.97
C LYS A 676 -8.40 -3.13 -16.59
N THR A 677 -7.52 -3.80 -17.33
CA THR A 677 -6.08 -3.75 -17.13
C THR A 677 -5.55 -2.35 -17.38
N ILE A 678 -4.88 -1.78 -16.38
CA ILE A 678 -4.30 -0.44 -16.44
C ILE A 678 -2.83 -0.47 -16.91
N ASN A 679 -2.37 0.61 -17.56
CA ASN A 679 -0.99 0.74 -18.01
C ASN A 679 -0.13 1.45 -16.97
N VAL A 680 0.81 0.73 -16.38
CA VAL A 680 1.76 1.25 -15.37
C VAL A 680 3.22 1.16 -15.83
N THR A 681 3.47 0.53 -16.98
CA THR A 681 4.81 0.36 -17.54
C THR A 681 5.30 1.67 -18.20
N PRO A 682 6.49 2.16 -17.85
CA PRO A 682 7.16 3.21 -18.61
C PRO A 682 7.46 2.78 -20.06
N PRO A 683 7.81 3.70 -20.97
CA PRO A 683 8.41 3.32 -22.26
C PRO A 683 9.80 2.67 -22.10
N HIS A 684 10.12 1.63 -22.89
CA HIS A 684 11.24 0.71 -22.59
C HIS A 684 12.52 0.93 -23.43
N LYS A 685 12.51 1.67 -24.55
CA LYS A 685 13.64 1.62 -25.52
C LYS A 685 14.27 2.96 -25.90
N VAL A 686 14.68 3.75 -24.92
CA VAL A 686 15.47 4.96 -25.22
C VAL A 686 16.89 4.57 -25.63
N LYS A 687 17.32 5.03 -26.81
CA LYS A 687 18.70 4.89 -27.29
C LYS A 687 19.20 6.24 -27.76
N THR A 688 20.49 6.50 -27.61
CA THR A 688 21.16 7.66 -28.22
C THR A 688 21.77 7.29 -29.58
N GLN A 689 21.72 8.22 -30.53
CA GLN A 689 22.50 8.18 -31.78
C GLN A 689 23.73 9.11 -31.68
N THR A 690 23.81 9.93 -30.63
CA THR A 690 24.87 10.91 -30.40
C THR A 690 25.87 10.37 -29.38
N GLU A 691 27.16 10.41 -29.72
CA GLU A 691 28.24 10.22 -28.75
C GLU A 691 28.39 11.50 -27.90
N LEU A 692 28.22 11.37 -26.58
CA LEU A 692 28.25 12.52 -25.69
C LEU A 692 29.70 12.93 -25.38
N SER A 693 30.03 14.18 -25.70
CA SER A 693 31.32 14.78 -25.41
C SER A 693 31.14 16.17 -24.81
N ASN A 694 32.21 16.71 -24.24
CA ASN A 694 32.19 18.06 -23.72
C ASN A 694 32.12 19.13 -24.82
N ALA A 695 32.03 18.77 -26.12
CA ALA A 695 31.71 19.67 -27.22
C ALA A 695 30.29 19.45 -27.81
N THR A 696 29.50 18.53 -27.26
CA THR A 696 28.15 18.22 -27.76
C THR A 696 27.18 19.38 -27.50
N LYS A 697 26.43 19.80 -28.53
CA LYS A 697 25.38 20.84 -28.44
C LYS A 697 23.96 20.30 -28.56
N GLN A 698 23.79 19.17 -29.24
CA GLN A 698 22.49 18.51 -29.43
C GLN A 698 22.64 17.04 -29.11
N ILE A 699 21.64 16.47 -28.44
CA ILE A 699 21.53 15.04 -28.24
C ILE A 699 20.29 14.52 -28.94
N SER A 700 20.42 13.38 -29.60
CA SER A 700 19.34 12.77 -30.37
C SER A 700 19.34 11.26 -30.22
N GLY A 701 18.19 10.66 -30.51
CA GLY A 701 18.02 9.24 -30.31
C GLY A 701 16.67 8.71 -30.78
N THR A 702 16.40 7.47 -30.39
CA THR A 702 15.15 6.77 -30.73
C THR A 702 14.40 6.32 -29.50
N SER A 703 13.09 6.08 -29.65
CA SER A 703 12.23 5.43 -28.67
C SER A 703 11.12 4.63 -29.36
N ASP A 704 10.55 3.65 -28.64
CA ASP A 704 9.44 2.80 -29.07
C ASP A 704 8.05 3.40 -28.78
N ARG A 705 7.95 4.53 -28.07
CA ARG A 705 6.67 5.17 -27.75
C ARG A 705 6.53 6.52 -28.46
N GLU A 706 5.77 6.53 -29.54
CA GLU A 706 5.37 7.75 -30.24
C GLU A 706 4.60 8.68 -29.29
N GLY A 707 4.89 9.99 -29.33
CA GLY A 707 4.21 10.98 -28.50
C GLY A 707 4.67 11.04 -27.04
N ALA A 708 5.61 10.20 -26.60
CA ALA A 708 6.21 10.29 -25.27
C ALA A 708 7.13 11.52 -25.14
N SER A 709 7.22 12.08 -23.93
CA SER A 709 8.16 13.16 -23.62
C SER A 709 9.52 12.62 -23.21
N VAL A 710 10.59 13.25 -23.70
CA VAL A 710 11.98 12.97 -23.31
C VAL A 710 12.51 14.13 -22.47
N PHE A 711 13.10 13.79 -21.33
CA PHE A 711 13.66 14.72 -20.35
C PHE A 711 15.12 14.38 -20.07
N LEU A 712 15.89 15.36 -19.64
CA LEU A 712 17.31 15.20 -19.34
C LEU A 712 17.59 15.59 -17.89
N LYS A 713 18.42 14.80 -17.20
CA LYS A 713 19.11 15.23 -15.97
C LYS A 713 20.61 15.34 -16.21
N VAL A 714 21.23 16.39 -15.68
CA VAL A 714 22.67 16.57 -15.66
C VAL A 714 23.15 16.46 -14.22
N ASN A 715 24.06 15.52 -13.94
CA ASN A 715 24.59 15.28 -12.59
C ASN A 715 23.50 15.13 -11.51
N GLY A 716 22.38 14.48 -11.85
CA GLY A 716 21.24 14.22 -10.95
C GLY A 716 20.14 15.29 -10.93
N GLU A 717 20.38 16.47 -11.52
CA GLU A 717 19.44 17.60 -11.53
C GLU A 717 18.73 17.73 -12.88
N TRP A 718 17.43 18.07 -12.88
CA TRP A 718 16.66 18.28 -14.12
C TRP A 718 17.24 19.44 -14.93
N LEU A 719 17.44 19.22 -16.24
CA LEU A 719 17.94 20.24 -17.14
C LEU A 719 16.86 21.32 -17.35
N LEU A 720 17.20 22.56 -17.02
CA LEU A 720 16.30 23.71 -17.16
C LEU A 720 16.70 24.59 -18.36
N ASN A 721 15.70 25.19 -18.99
CA ASN A 721 15.88 26.24 -19.99
C ASN A 721 16.14 27.60 -19.31
N SER A 722 16.29 28.66 -20.11
CA SER A 722 16.52 30.03 -19.63
C SER A 722 15.38 30.60 -18.78
N ASP A 723 14.18 30.04 -18.89
CA ASP A 723 12.97 30.45 -18.16
C ASP A 723 12.73 29.59 -16.90
N PHE A 724 13.72 28.77 -16.50
CA PHE A 724 13.65 27.82 -15.39
C PHE A 724 12.60 26.71 -15.56
N GLU A 725 12.18 26.44 -16.80
CA GLU A 725 11.31 25.32 -17.13
C GLU A 725 12.13 24.10 -17.54
N VAL A 726 11.60 22.91 -17.27
CA VAL A 726 12.29 21.66 -17.62
C VAL A 726 12.38 21.51 -19.14
N VAL A 727 13.60 21.28 -19.63
CA VAL A 727 13.85 20.99 -21.03
C VAL A 727 13.22 19.66 -21.39
N GLN A 728 12.33 19.68 -22.38
CA GLN A 728 11.67 18.49 -22.90
C GLN A 728 11.53 18.52 -24.41
N THR A 729 11.43 17.34 -25.01
CA THR A 729 11.04 17.16 -26.41
C THR A 729 10.05 15.99 -26.50
N THR A 730 9.41 15.81 -27.65
CA THR A 730 8.46 14.71 -27.88
C THR A 730 9.02 13.77 -28.93
N VAL A 731 8.84 12.46 -28.71
CA VAL A 731 9.16 11.44 -29.71
C VAL A 731 8.24 11.60 -30.91
N LYS A 732 8.83 11.80 -32.09
CA LYS A 732 8.15 11.92 -33.38
C LYS A 732 8.75 10.98 -34.40
N GLU A 733 7.90 10.16 -35.03
CA GLU A 733 8.32 9.09 -35.95
C GLU A 733 9.41 8.20 -35.33
N GLY A 734 9.28 7.91 -34.03
CA GLY A 734 10.25 7.12 -33.25
C GLY A 734 11.59 7.82 -32.94
N ASN A 735 11.77 9.09 -33.33
CA ASN A 735 13.00 9.85 -33.10
C ASN A 735 12.77 11.03 -32.14
N TRP A 736 13.82 11.46 -31.45
CA TRP A 736 13.80 12.63 -30.59
C TRP A 736 15.12 13.40 -30.68
N LEU A 737 15.05 14.72 -30.44
CA LEU A 737 16.20 15.62 -30.43
C LEU A 737 16.00 16.70 -29.37
N VAL A 738 17.06 16.96 -28.60
CA VAL A 738 17.12 18.02 -27.59
C VAL A 738 18.34 18.91 -27.85
N ASN A 739 18.12 20.23 -27.85
CA ASN A 739 19.21 21.22 -27.82
C ASN A 739 19.66 21.39 -26.36
N LEU A 740 20.96 21.21 -26.10
CA LEU A 740 21.52 21.52 -24.78
C LEU A 740 21.60 23.05 -24.60
N PRO A 741 21.32 23.57 -23.40
CA PRO A 741 21.42 25.01 -23.10
C PRO A 741 22.87 25.47 -22.87
N SER A 742 23.79 24.54 -22.62
CA SER A 742 25.24 24.78 -22.45
C SER A 742 26.03 23.50 -22.77
N TYR A 743 27.35 23.63 -22.93
CA TYR A 743 28.23 22.46 -22.94
C TYR A 743 28.19 21.77 -21.59
N LEU A 744 28.35 20.44 -21.61
CA LEU A 744 28.60 19.65 -20.42
C LEU A 744 30.10 19.53 -20.21
N GLU A 745 30.54 19.57 -18.96
CA GLU A 745 31.94 19.35 -18.61
C GLU A 745 32.27 17.85 -18.63
N LYS A 746 33.55 17.52 -18.80
CA LYS A 746 33.99 16.11 -18.82
C LYS A 746 33.54 15.37 -17.55
N GLU A 747 33.24 14.09 -17.69
CA GLU A 747 32.75 13.21 -16.62
C GLU A 747 31.34 13.56 -16.10
N ALA A 748 30.72 14.65 -16.56
CA ALA A 748 29.33 14.93 -16.22
C ALA A 748 28.41 13.81 -16.73
N SER A 749 27.50 13.36 -15.87
CA SER A 749 26.48 12.38 -16.24
C SER A 749 25.29 13.08 -16.88
N LEU A 750 24.78 12.48 -17.95
CA LEU A 750 23.54 12.89 -18.62
C LEU A 750 22.58 11.70 -18.64
N ASP A 751 21.48 11.83 -17.91
CA ASP A 751 20.45 10.79 -17.83
C ASP A 751 19.26 11.18 -18.68
N ILE A 752 18.87 10.29 -19.58
CA ILE A 752 17.77 10.49 -20.52
C ILE A 752 16.57 9.71 -20.02
N TYR A 753 15.57 10.44 -19.53
CA TYR A 753 14.30 9.89 -19.09
C TYR A 753 13.27 9.97 -20.20
N ILE A 754 12.41 8.97 -20.30
CA ILE A 754 11.23 9.02 -21.15
C ILE A 754 9.98 8.80 -20.33
N LYS A 755 8.91 9.53 -20.68
CA LYS A 755 7.64 9.50 -19.97
C LYS A 755 6.48 9.43 -20.95
N ASP A 756 5.51 8.58 -20.67
CA ASP A 756 4.23 8.62 -21.37
C ASP A 756 3.25 9.62 -20.75
N HIS A 757 2.05 9.71 -21.31
CA HIS A 757 0.97 10.58 -20.81
C HIS A 757 -0.24 9.74 -20.38
N THR A 758 0.00 8.55 -19.82
CA THR A 758 -1.08 7.69 -19.35
C THR A 758 -1.78 8.35 -18.16
N GLU A 759 -3.10 8.51 -18.25
CA GLU A 759 -3.94 8.92 -17.12
C GLU A 759 -4.60 7.69 -16.52
N LEU A 760 -4.38 7.48 -15.22
CA LEU A 760 -4.97 6.38 -14.47
C LEU A 760 -6.25 6.82 -13.73
N PRO A 761 -7.22 5.91 -13.50
CA PRO A 761 -8.37 6.18 -12.63
C PRO A 761 -7.95 6.67 -11.23
N THR A 762 -8.76 7.50 -10.60
CA THR A 762 -8.48 8.03 -9.26
C THR A 762 -8.65 7.02 -8.13
N ASP A 763 -9.46 5.99 -8.36
CA ASP A 763 -9.94 5.07 -7.32
C ASP A 763 -9.27 3.68 -7.46
N ILE A 764 -7.93 3.65 -7.47
CA ILE A 764 -7.16 2.41 -7.52
C ILE A 764 -6.85 1.97 -6.07
N PRO A 765 -7.26 0.76 -5.65
CA PRO A 765 -7.24 0.36 -4.24
C PRO A 765 -5.86 -0.12 -3.73
N TYR A 766 -4.79 0.06 -4.50
CA TYR A 766 -3.43 -0.37 -4.18
C TYR A 766 -2.39 0.67 -4.60
N VAL A 767 -1.15 0.48 -4.13
CA VAL A 767 -0.05 1.43 -4.36
C VAL A 767 0.41 1.36 -5.83
N LEU A 768 0.48 2.52 -6.49
CA LEU A 768 1.01 2.67 -7.84
C LEU A 768 2.55 2.69 -7.83
N PRO A 769 3.23 2.32 -8.93
CA PRO A 769 4.68 2.36 -8.96
C PRO A 769 5.17 3.80 -8.87
N THR A 770 6.35 4.01 -8.29
CA THR A 770 6.98 5.34 -8.18
C THR A 770 7.30 5.98 -9.55
N THR A 771 7.32 5.16 -10.61
CA THR A 771 7.43 5.60 -11.99
C THR A 771 6.18 6.33 -12.49
N TYR A 772 5.01 6.10 -11.90
CA TYR A 772 3.82 6.91 -12.18
C TYR A 772 3.90 8.20 -11.36
N THR A 773 4.23 9.32 -12.02
CA THR A 773 4.56 10.58 -11.33
C THR A 773 4.15 11.81 -12.12
N MET A 774 3.97 12.94 -11.41
CA MET A 774 3.81 14.25 -12.02
C MET A 774 5.15 14.87 -12.47
N GLU A 775 6.26 14.44 -11.88
CA GLU A 775 7.60 14.95 -12.21
C GLU A 775 8.02 14.52 -13.62
N PRO A 776 8.76 15.34 -14.38
CA PRO A 776 9.22 16.69 -14.02
C PRO A 776 8.32 17.82 -14.53
N ASN A 777 7.28 17.50 -15.33
CA ASN A 777 6.48 18.48 -16.07
C ASN A 777 5.11 18.77 -15.45
N ASN A 778 4.89 18.37 -14.21
CA ASN A 778 3.62 18.51 -13.48
C ASN A 778 2.41 17.86 -14.19
N GLN A 779 2.64 16.79 -14.95
CA GLN A 779 1.60 16.00 -15.64
C GLN A 779 1.76 14.53 -15.27
N TRP A 780 0.67 13.81 -15.02
CA TRP A 780 0.75 12.38 -14.71
C TRP A 780 1.20 11.55 -15.91
N GLY A 781 1.95 10.48 -15.64
CA GLY A 781 2.43 9.53 -16.64
C GLY A 781 3.52 8.62 -16.08
N ASN A 782 3.81 7.53 -16.80
CA ASN A 782 4.83 6.56 -16.42
C ASN A 782 6.20 6.98 -16.98
N ILE A 783 7.15 7.31 -16.10
CA ILE A 783 8.54 7.69 -16.44
C ILE A 783 9.52 6.53 -16.18
N SER A 784 10.60 6.44 -16.97
CA SER A 784 11.68 5.47 -16.72
C SER A 784 12.22 5.52 -15.30
N VAL A 785 12.71 4.39 -14.79
CA VAL A 785 13.19 4.29 -13.41
C VAL A 785 14.41 5.18 -13.20
N ASN A 786 14.53 5.77 -12.01
CA ASN A 786 15.70 6.55 -11.63
C ASN A 786 16.96 5.68 -11.68
N VAL A 787 17.93 6.07 -12.51
CA VAL A 787 19.16 5.31 -12.72
C VAL A 787 20.02 5.20 -11.46
N GLU A 788 20.01 6.21 -10.57
CA GLU A 788 20.77 6.19 -9.32
C GLU A 788 20.24 5.15 -8.33
N GLU A 789 18.93 4.92 -8.35
CA GLU A 789 18.23 4.02 -7.42
C GLU A 789 17.95 2.65 -8.05
N TYR A 790 18.35 2.44 -9.31
CA TYR A 790 17.97 1.25 -10.07
C TYR A 790 18.52 -0.05 -9.47
N ASN A 791 19.69 0.01 -8.84
CA ASN A 791 20.27 -1.15 -8.16
C ASN A 791 19.41 -1.63 -6.97
N SER A 792 18.70 -0.71 -6.31
CA SER A 792 17.76 -1.00 -5.21
C SER A 792 16.31 -1.17 -5.65
N TYR A 793 15.98 -0.89 -6.92
CA TYR A 793 14.61 -1.04 -7.42
C TYR A 793 14.27 -2.51 -7.64
N GLU A 794 13.41 -3.09 -6.79
CA GLU A 794 13.08 -4.52 -6.86
C GLU A 794 12.11 -4.87 -8.01
N GLY A 795 11.33 -3.88 -8.47
CA GLY A 795 10.32 -4.02 -9.51
C GLY A 795 8.95 -3.50 -9.09
N TYR A 796 7.93 -3.89 -9.83
CA TYR A 796 6.53 -3.61 -9.49
C TYR A 796 5.67 -4.83 -9.80
N HIS A 797 4.90 -5.30 -8.80
CA HIS A 797 4.10 -6.52 -8.89
C HIS A 797 4.91 -7.74 -9.39
N ASP A 798 4.56 -8.31 -10.55
CA ASP A 798 5.27 -9.45 -11.16
C ASP A 798 6.44 -9.00 -12.08
N ALA A 799 6.56 -7.71 -12.39
CA ALA A 799 7.67 -7.12 -13.14
C ALA A 799 8.88 -6.88 -12.23
N ILE A 800 9.53 -7.97 -11.84
CA ILE A 800 10.67 -8.00 -10.90
C ILE A 800 11.93 -8.57 -11.55
N LYS A 801 13.10 -8.36 -10.90
CA LYS A 801 14.41 -8.88 -11.35
C LYS A 801 14.71 -8.49 -12.81
N GLU A 802 14.94 -9.46 -13.70
CA GLU A 802 15.23 -9.26 -15.12
C GLU A 802 14.05 -8.68 -15.92
N SER A 803 12.85 -8.63 -15.32
CA SER A 803 11.64 -8.09 -15.95
C SER A 803 11.17 -6.78 -15.33
N ARG A 804 11.95 -6.19 -14.41
CA ARG A 804 11.65 -4.87 -13.83
C ARG A 804 11.76 -3.78 -14.88
N PHE A 805 11.08 -2.65 -14.64
CA PHE A 805 11.07 -1.52 -15.59
C PHE A 805 12.48 -0.97 -15.84
N ASP A 806 12.77 -0.64 -17.09
CA ASP A 806 14.10 -0.15 -17.48
C ASP A 806 14.45 1.21 -16.83
N PRO A 807 15.73 1.44 -16.49
CA PRO A 807 16.18 2.73 -15.99
C PRO A 807 16.30 3.74 -17.12
N ALA A 808 16.38 5.02 -16.76
CA ALA A 808 16.83 6.06 -17.67
C ALA A 808 18.21 5.72 -18.27
N LEU A 809 18.43 6.09 -19.53
CA LEU A 809 19.71 5.88 -20.21
C LEU A 809 20.75 6.89 -19.70
N ARG A 810 21.80 6.42 -19.03
CA ARG A 810 22.93 7.24 -18.59
C ARG A 810 24.05 7.27 -19.61
N LEU A 811 24.48 8.48 -19.96
CA LEU A 811 25.69 8.75 -20.73
C LEU A 811 26.69 9.52 -19.86
N ILE A 812 27.97 9.33 -20.13
CA ILE A 812 29.05 10.07 -19.47
C ILE A 812 29.74 10.94 -20.51
N THR A 813 29.93 12.21 -20.18
CA THR A 813 30.53 13.19 -21.08
C THR A 813 32.02 12.89 -21.29
N VAL A 814 32.40 12.52 -22.52
CA VAL A 814 33.79 12.27 -22.90
C VAL A 814 34.53 13.59 -23.13
N ASP A 815 35.81 13.65 -22.72
CA ASP A 815 36.67 14.81 -22.94
C ASP A 815 37.28 14.80 -24.35
N VAL A 816 36.95 15.80 -25.17
CA VAL A 816 37.47 15.98 -26.54
C VAL A 816 38.21 17.31 -26.74
N LEU A 817 38.44 18.09 -25.67
CA LEU A 817 39.09 19.41 -25.76
C LEU A 817 40.61 19.28 -25.79
N PRO A 818 41.36 20.06 -26.59
CA PRO A 818 42.82 20.05 -26.60
C PRO A 818 43.42 20.98 -25.53
N ASP A 819 42.97 20.85 -24.27
CA ASP A 819 43.30 21.77 -23.17
C ASP A 819 44.66 21.56 -22.47
N ALA A 820 45.45 20.60 -22.96
CA ALA A 820 46.82 20.32 -22.50
C ALA A 820 47.86 20.51 -23.63
N PRO A 821 47.87 21.66 -24.33
CA PRO A 821 48.90 21.92 -25.34
C PRO A 821 50.26 22.09 -24.66
N LYS A 822 51.32 21.64 -25.33
CA LYS A 822 52.69 21.75 -24.83
C LYS A 822 53.62 22.21 -25.95
N ILE A 823 54.59 23.03 -25.58
CA ILE A 823 55.68 23.43 -26.46
C ILE A 823 57.00 23.28 -25.71
N THR A 824 58.02 22.75 -26.37
CA THR A 824 59.40 22.70 -25.87
C THR A 824 60.29 23.44 -26.84
N LYS A 825 61.04 24.42 -26.37
CA LYS A 825 61.94 25.24 -27.19
C LYS A 825 63.40 25.02 -26.78
N THR A 826 64.25 24.77 -27.76
CA THR A 826 65.71 24.63 -27.60
C THR A 826 66.43 25.42 -28.68
N TYR A 827 67.75 25.55 -28.57
CA TYR A 827 68.58 26.12 -29.62
C TYR A 827 69.92 25.39 -29.71
N THR A 828 70.54 25.43 -30.89
CA THR A 828 71.94 25.05 -31.13
C THR A 828 72.66 26.17 -31.85
N SER A 829 73.96 26.34 -31.60
CA SER A 829 74.79 27.36 -32.25
C SER A 829 75.80 26.72 -33.21
N THR A 830 76.07 27.37 -34.34
CA THR A 830 77.22 27.03 -35.20
C THR A 830 78.57 27.20 -34.48
N GLY A 831 78.62 28.01 -33.41
CA GLY A 831 79.77 28.17 -32.51
C GLY A 831 79.93 27.07 -31.45
N GLY A 832 79.11 26.02 -31.48
CA GLY A 832 79.16 24.92 -30.51
C GLY A 832 78.57 25.28 -29.16
N SER A 833 79.34 25.16 -28.07
CA SER A 833 78.89 25.47 -26.70
C SER A 833 78.89 26.97 -26.37
N THR A 834 79.48 27.79 -27.23
CA THR A 834 79.55 29.26 -27.09
C THR A 834 78.74 29.92 -28.20
N VAL A 835 78.25 31.13 -27.93
CA VAL A 835 77.52 31.94 -28.90
C VAL A 835 78.32 33.22 -29.14
N GLN A 836 78.59 33.57 -30.39
CA GLN A 836 79.29 34.81 -30.75
C GLN A 836 78.57 35.56 -31.86
N VAL A 837 78.90 36.84 -32.03
CA VAL A 837 78.37 37.68 -33.11
C VAL A 837 78.64 37.03 -34.46
N GLY A 838 77.59 36.90 -35.26
CA GLY A 838 77.64 36.26 -36.56
C GLY A 838 77.31 34.76 -36.55
N ASP A 839 77.28 34.08 -35.39
CA ASP A 839 76.83 32.69 -35.30
C ASP A 839 75.37 32.55 -35.77
N ILE A 840 75.07 31.41 -36.38
CA ILE A 840 73.70 31.00 -36.68
C ILE A 840 73.18 30.15 -35.52
N LEU A 841 72.09 30.60 -34.91
CA LEU A 841 71.32 29.83 -33.94
C LEU A 841 70.16 29.16 -34.65
N THR A 842 70.14 27.83 -34.62
CA THR A 842 68.97 27.04 -35.01
C THR A 842 68.10 26.86 -33.78
N TYR A 843 66.93 27.49 -33.75
CA TYR A 843 65.91 27.20 -32.74
C TYR A 843 65.10 25.98 -33.15
N THR A 844 64.79 25.09 -32.22
CA THR A 844 63.89 23.94 -32.44
C THR A 844 62.73 24.00 -31.45
N LEU A 845 61.51 23.92 -31.95
CA LEU A 845 60.26 23.98 -31.19
C LEU A 845 59.43 22.73 -31.45
N THR A 846 59.24 21.90 -30.43
CA THR A 846 58.31 20.77 -30.50
C THR A 846 56.96 21.19 -29.93
N VAL A 847 55.97 21.39 -30.79
CA VAL A 847 54.58 21.70 -30.43
C VAL A 847 53.79 20.40 -30.38
N LYS A 848 53.09 20.13 -29.28
CA LYS A 848 52.40 18.85 -29.04
C LYS A 848 51.02 19.08 -28.42
N ASN A 849 50.03 18.34 -28.88
CA ASN A 849 48.82 18.12 -28.10
C ASN A 849 49.11 17.03 -27.05
N ASP A 850 49.41 17.42 -25.81
CA ASP A 850 49.87 16.49 -24.76
C ASP A 850 48.70 15.79 -24.03
N LYS A 851 47.49 15.82 -24.60
CA LYS A 851 46.36 15.02 -24.12
C LYS A 851 46.67 13.52 -24.19
N PRO A 852 46.29 12.72 -23.17
CA PRO A 852 46.54 11.28 -23.16
C PRO A 852 46.04 10.57 -24.41
N ALA A 853 46.77 9.56 -24.90
CA ALA A 853 46.41 8.77 -26.10
C ALA A 853 45.05 8.05 -25.97
N THR A 854 44.53 7.88 -24.75
CA THR A 854 43.21 7.28 -24.48
C THR A 854 42.05 8.22 -24.79
N LEU A 855 42.29 9.51 -24.98
CA LEU A 855 41.29 10.50 -25.36
C LEU A 855 41.46 10.86 -26.83
N VAL A 856 40.34 11.03 -27.55
CA VAL A 856 40.34 11.49 -28.93
C VAL A 856 40.10 13.01 -28.93
N THR A 857 41.17 13.78 -29.03
CA THR A 857 41.13 15.25 -29.04
C THR A 857 41.79 15.78 -30.30
N ASP A 858 41.31 16.91 -30.80
CA ASP A 858 41.79 17.52 -32.04
C ASP A 858 42.10 19.00 -31.80
N TRP A 859 43.40 19.34 -31.76
CA TRP A 859 43.86 20.72 -31.70
C TRP A 859 44.02 21.25 -33.12
N LYS A 860 42.99 21.94 -33.61
CA LYS A 860 42.91 22.34 -35.01
C LYS A 860 43.61 23.65 -35.31
N ASN A 861 44.09 23.81 -36.53
CA ASN A 861 44.63 25.08 -37.04
C ASN A 861 45.68 25.68 -36.09
N VAL A 862 46.63 24.87 -35.63
CA VAL A 862 47.65 25.33 -34.69
C VAL A 862 48.62 26.25 -35.42
N VAL A 863 48.78 27.46 -34.87
CA VAL A 863 49.67 28.52 -35.36
C VAL A 863 50.70 28.82 -34.28
N LEU A 864 51.97 28.71 -34.65
CA LEU A 864 53.12 29.09 -33.85
C LEU A 864 53.48 30.55 -34.14
N THR A 865 53.77 31.32 -33.09
CA THR A 865 54.20 32.71 -33.16
C THR A 865 55.42 32.90 -32.26
N ASP A 866 56.47 33.50 -32.80
CA ASP A 866 57.77 33.67 -32.15
C ASP A 866 58.29 35.10 -32.36
N PRO A 867 57.99 36.03 -31.44
CA PRO A 867 58.55 37.38 -31.46
C PRO A 867 60.04 37.35 -31.15
N LEU A 868 60.87 37.61 -32.17
CA LEU A 868 62.32 37.53 -32.04
C LEU A 868 62.89 38.76 -31.32
N PRO A 869 63.52 38.56 -30.14
CA PRO A 869 64.08 39.65 -29.34
C PRO A 869 65.18 40.42 -30.08
N GLU A 870 65.44 41.65 -29.65
CA GLU A 870 66.59 42.44 -30.09
C GLU A 870 67.89 41.63 -29.89
N GLY A 871 68.71 41.55 -30.94
CA GLY A 871 69.91 40.73 -30.94
C GLY A 871 69.89 39.51 -31.85
N LEU A 872 68.70 39.10 -32.31
CA LEU A 872 68.56 38.06 -33.34
C LEU A 872 68.15 38.70 -34.67
N ILE A 873 68.83 38.31 -35.73
CA ILE A 873 68.55 38.75 -37.11
C ILE A 873 67.99 37.55 -37.85
N PHE A 874 66.72 37.63 -38.25
CA PHE A 874 66.13 36.65 -39.14
C PHE A 874 66.28 37.13 -40.58
N ASN A 875 67.16 36.49 -41.35
CA ASN A 875 67.34 36.83 -42.75
C ASN A 875 66.38 35.99 -43.59
N LYS A 876 65.25 36.57 -44.02
CA LYS A 876 64.23 35.84 -44.78
C LYS A 876 64.77 35.18 -46.06
N GLU A 877 65.75 35.78 -46.74
CA GLU A 877 66.32 35.24 -47.99
C GLU A 877 67.27 34.05 -47.77
N GLN A 878 67.72 33.84 -46.53
CA GLN A 878 68.65 32.77 -46.13
C GLN A 878 68.08 31.90 -45.01
N ALA A 879 66.80 32.09 -44.66
CA ALA A 879 66.17 31.46 -43.52
C ALA A 879 65.88 29.99 -43.83
N ASN A 880 66.59 29.11 -43.14
CA ASN A 880 66.30 27.69 -43.15
C ASN A 880 65.18 27.41 -42.12
N VAL A 881 63.93 27.41 -42.57
CA VAL A 881 62.76 27.07 -41.75
C VAL A 881 62.28 25.67 -42.12
N MET A 882 62.09 24.81 -41.14
CA MET A 882 61.63 23.44 -41.34
C MET A 882 60.41 23.11 -40.47
N ILE A 883 59.53 22.25 -40.99
CA ILE A 883 58.53 21.50 -40.21
C ILE A 883 58.84 20.01 -40.37
N ASN A 884 58.95 19.29 -39.25
CA ASN A 884 59.22 17.85 -39.18
C ASN A 884 60.41 17.41 -40.05
N GLY A 885 61.47 18.22 -40.07
CA GLY A 885 62.69 17.96 -40.84
C GLY A 885 62.60 18.20 -42.35
N SER A 886 61.47 18.75 -42.85
CA SER A 886 61.32 19.16 -44.24
C SER A 886 61.36 20.69 -44.34
N GLU A 887 62.17 21.21 -45.27
CA GLU A 887 62.21 22.64 -45.60
C GLU A 887 60.85 23.07 -46.16
N ILE A 888 60.35 24.22 -45.70
CA ILE A 888 59.03 24.72 -46.05
C ILE A 888 59.13 26.00 -46.89
N ASP A 889 58.17 26.15 -47.80
CA ASP A 889 58.05 27.32 -48.67
C ASP A 889 57.71 28.60 -47.87
N ASP A 890 58.14 29.77 -48.38
CA ASP A 890 57.94 31.07 -47.72
C ASP A 890 56.48 31.53 -47.66
N SER A 891 55.56 30.80 -48.30
CA SER A 891 54.11 30.95 -48.14
C SER A 891 53.54 30.31 -46.87
N VAL A 892 54.28 29.41 -46.21
CA VAL A 892 53.82 28.65 -45.03
C VAL A 892 54.18 29.36 -43.72
N TYR A 893 55.17 30.25 -43.75
CA TYR A 893 55.55 31.12 -42.64
C TYR A 893 55.58 32.60 -43.04
N ALA A 894 55.33 33.49 -42.08
CA ALA A 894 55.42 34.93 -42.27
C ALA A 894 56.37 35.52 -41.23
N TYR A 895 57.23 36.43 -41.67
CA TYR A 895 58.03 37.27 -40.76
C TYR A 895 57.60 38.72 -40.95
N ASP A 896 57.17 39.36 -39.86
CA ASP A 896 56.85 40.78 -39.83
C ASP A 896 58.06 41.54 -39.26
N ASP A 897 58.77 42.28 -40.12
CA ASP A 897 59.93 43.07 -39.74
C ASP A 897 59.62 44.18 -38.72
N ALA A 898 58.40 44.74 -38.73
CA ALA A 898 58.02 45.82 -37.83
C ALA A 898 57.81 45.32 -36.39
N THR A 899 57.22 44.12 -36.25
CA THR A 899 56.99 43.47 -34.95
C THR A 899 58.04 42.41 -34.60
N ARG A 900 59.01 42.18 -35.50
CA ARG A 900 60.05 41.14 -35.42
C ARG A 900 59.49 39.74 -35.17
N THR A 901 58.29 39.44 -35.64
CA THR A 901 57.57 38.22 -35.26
C THR A 901 57.50 37.21 -36.39
N LEU A 902 57.99 36.00 -36.12
CA LEU A 902 57.84 34.84 -37.00
C LEU A 902 56.52 34.13 -36.69
N THR A 903 55.70 33.87 -37.69
CA THR A 903 54.42 33.15 -37.57
C THR A 903 54.39 31.98 -38.54
N LEU A 904 53.93 30.82 -38.09
CA LEU A 904 53.92 29.57 -38.86
C LEU A 904 52.68 28.74 -38.54
N SER A 905 52.03 28.16 -39.56
CA SER A 905 50.97 27.16 -39.32
C SER A 905 51.55 25.74 -39.31
N VAL A 906 51.22 24.95 -38.27
CA VAL A 906 51.66 23.55 -38.13
C VAL A 906 50.52 22.54 -38.32
N GLY A 907 49.33 23.00 -38.73
CA GLY A 907 48.17 22.16 -39.04
C GLY A 907 47.39 21.68 -37.80
N ASN A 908 46.76 20.51 -37.89
CA ASN A 908 46.00 19.90 -36.79
C ASN A 908 46.87 18.90 -36.04
N LEU A 909 46.74 18.87 -34.71
CA LEU A 909 47.45 17.95 -33.83
C LEU A 909 46.45 17.12 -33.02
N ASP A 910 46.30 15.85 -33.40
CA ASP A 910 45.56 14.86 -32.62
C ASP A 910 46.27 14.57 -31.29
N SER A 911 45.59 13.91 -30.35
CA SER A 911 46.16 13.49 -29.07
C SER A 911 47.53 12.81 -29.24
N GLN A 912 48.52 13.27 -28.47
CA GLN A 912 49.93 12.84 -28.50
C GLN A 912 50.71 13.14 -29.79
N VAL A 913 50.10 13.75 -30.81
CA VAL A 913 50.81 14.16 -32.03
C VAL A 913 51.60 15.44 -31.76
N SER A 914 52.84 15.47 -32.26
CA SER A 914 53.73 16.62 -32.20
C SER A 914 54.18 17.06 -33.59
N ALA A 915 54.33 18.36 -33.77
CA ALA A 915 55.05 18.97 -34.88
C ALA A 915 56.35 19.59 -34.35
N GLU A 916 57.46 19.32 -35.01
CA GLU A 916 58.75 19.95 -34.74
C GLU A 916 59.00 21.05 -35.76
N VAL A 917 59.25 22.27 -35.30
CA VAL A 917 59.57 23.43 -36.12
C VAL A 917 61.01 23.82 -35.83
N SER A 918 61.83 24.05 -36.85
CA SER A 918 63.14 24.68 -36.64
C SER A 918 63.35 25.88 -37.54
N PHE A 919 64.09 26.87 -37.06
CA PHE A 919 64.47 28.03 -37.88
C PHE A 919 65.80 28.63 -37.45
N ASP A 920 66.52 29.17 -38.44
CA ASP A 920 67.83 29.78 -38.26
C ASP A 920 67.74 31.31 -38.08
N VAL A 921 68.48 31.85 -37.11
CA VAL A 921 68.69 33.29 -36.92
C VAL A 921 70.16 33.59 -36.68
N GLN A 922 70.62 34.76 -37.09
CA GLN A 922 71.99 35.21 -36.87
C GLN A 922 72.10 36.11 -35.63
N VAL A 923 73.16 35.94 -34.84
CA VAL A 923 73.41 36.79 -33.66
C VAL A 923 73.99 38.14 -34.06
N ALA A 924 73.33 39.22 -33.63
CA ALA A 924 73.72 40.59 -33.93
C ALA A 924 74.83 41.12 -33.00
N ILE A 925 75.59 42.09 -33.49
CA ILE A 925 76.65 42.76 -32.72
C ILE A 925 76.15 43.51 -31.47
N SER A 926 74.87 43.88 -31.45
CA SER A 926 74.25 44.61 -30.33
C SER A 926 74.13 43.79 -29.04
N SER A 927 74.38 42.48 -29.08
CA SER A 927 74.10 41.55 -27.98
C SER A 927 75.34 41.07 -27.21
N VAL A 928 76.52 41.60 -27.54
CA VAL A 928 77.79 41.23 -26.88
C VAL A 928 77.74 41.50 -25.38
N GLY A 929 78.18 40.53 -24.57
CA GLY A 929 78.24 40.61 -23.11
C GLY A 929 76.91 40.30 -22.39
N GLY A 930 75.89 39.83 -23.10
CA GLY A 930 74.60 39.43 -22.55
C GLY A 930 74.12 38.06 -23.04
N ALA A 931 72.91 37.68 -22.64
CA ALA A 931 72.19 36.49 -23.11
C ALA A 931 70.82 36.88 -23.67
N ILE A 932 70.31 36.14 -24.65
CA ILE A 932 69.04 36.41 -25.32
C ILE A 932 67.99 35.39 -24.88
N VAL A 933 66.83 35.88 -24.41
CA VAL A 933 65.66 35.03 -24.11
C VAL A 933 64.71 35.07 -25.29
N ASN A 934 64.49 33.95 -25.96
CA ASN A 934 63.58 33.84 -27.09
C ASN A 934 62.33 33.03 -26.70
N LYS A 935 61.12 33.58 -26.90
CA LYS A 935 59.86 32.98 -26.44
C LYS A 935 58.87 32.80 -27.59
N ALA A 936 58.34 31.58 -27.71
CA ALA A 936 57.30 31.27 -28.68
C ALA A 936 55.99 30.86 -28.01
N THR A 937 54.89 31.04 -28.74
CA THR A 937 53.53 30.66 -28.35
C THR A 937 52.88 29.92 -29.50
N ALA A 938 52.23 28.79 -29.23
CA ALA A 938 51.36 28.09 -30.17
C ALA A 938 49.90 28.26 -29.75
N ILE A 939 49.00 28.54 -30.71
CA ILE A 939 47.56 28.75 -30.49
C ILE A 939 46.79 27.93 -31.52
N GLY A 940 45.75 27.20 -31.11
CA GLY A 940 44.89 26.47 -32.03
C GLY A 940 43.45 26.36 -31.51
N ASN A 941 42.54 26.01 -32.40
CA ASN A 941 41.11 25.90 -32.17
C ASN A 941 40.75 24.60 -31.46
N SER A 942 39.71 24.67 -30.63
CA SER A 942 39.01 23.54 -30.05
C SER A 942 37.76 23.17 -30.85
N PRO A 943 37.15 22.01 -30.59
CA PRO A 943 35.84 21.67 -31.13
C PRO A 943 34.68 22.55 -30.63
N ARG A 944 34.86 23.34 -29.56
CA ARG A 944 33.82 24.24 -29.02
C ARG A 944 33.79 25.57 -29.76
N GLU A 945 32.59 26.08 -30.04
CA GLU A 945 32.38 27.51 -30.31
C GLU A 945 32.80 28.36 -29.10
N LYS A 946 33.40 29.53 -29.34
CA LYS A 946 33.90 30.46 -28.30
C LYS A 946 32.78 30.95 -27.38
N ASN A 947 31.63 31.29 -27.98
CA ASN A 947 30.40 31.59 -27.27
C ASN A 947 29.43 30.43 -27.52
N PHE A 948 28.87 29.86 -26.46
CA PHE A 948 27.85 28.82 -26.62
C PHE A 948 26.58 29.43 -27.23
N ILE A 949 26.15 28.89 -28.37
CA ILE A 949 24.89 29.27 -29.03
C ILE A 949 24.03 28.02 -29.14
N VAL A 950 22.84 28.05 -28.52
CA VAL A 950 21.90 26.91 -28.52
C VAL A 950 21.54 26.50 -29.96
N GLY A 951 21.57 25.20 -30.24
CA GLY A 951 21.26 24.64 -31.56
C GLY A 951 22.38 23.76 -32.12
N PRO A 952 22.36 23.43 -33.42
CA PRO A 952 23.41 22.62 -34.04
C PRO A 952 24.77 23.33 -34.02
N GLU A 953 25.82 22.54 -34.21
CA GLU A 953 27.18 23.06 -34.40
C GLU A 953 27.26 23.89 -35.70
N ASN A 954 27.83 25.09 -35.62
CA ASN A 954 28.07 25.92 -36.79
C ASN A 954 29.57 26.05 -37.07
N VAL A 955 29.98 25.67 -38.28
CA VAL A 955 31.39 25.72 -38.71
C VAL A 955 31.92 27.15 -38.85
N ASP A 956 31.04 28.13 -39.09
CA ASP A 956 31.41 29.53 -39.32
C ASP A 956 31.59 30.33 -38.02
N HIS A 957 31.15 29.78 -36.87
CA HIS A 957 31.32 30.44 -35.58
C HIS A 957 32.77 30.35 -35.09
N GLU A 958 33.25 31.45 -34.51
CA GLU A 958 34.57 31.53 -33.88
C GLU A 958 34.72 30.40 -32.84
N LYS A 959 35.82 29.65 -32.91
CA LYS A 959 36.11 28.53 -31.99
C LYS A 959 36.85 29.02 -30.75
N ALA A 960 36.62 28.37 -29.61
CA ALA A 960 37.45 28.57 -28.43
C ALA A 960 38.87 28.08 -28.73
N THR A 961 39.89 28.80 -28.26
CA THR A 961 41.30 28.50 -28.54
C THR A 961 42.05 28.05 -27.30
N TYR A 962 43.00 27.13 -27.47
CA TYR A 962 43.98 26.77 -26.45
C TYR A 962 45.39 27.15 -26.91
N SER A 963 46.26 27.48 -25.95
CA SER A 963 47.62 27.92 -26.24
C SER A 963 48.66 27.37 -25.27
N ALA A 964 49.89 27.25 -25.76
CA ALA A 964 51.07 26.90 -24.96
C ALA A 964 52.24 27.82 -25.30
N SER A 965 53.14 28.10 -24.36
CA SER A 965 54.32 28.91 -24.61
C SER A 965 55.58 28.30 -23.99
N SER A 966 56.72 28.49 -24.63
CA SER A 966 58.04 28.09 -24.11
C SER A 966 59.08 29.10 -24.54
N GLU A 967 60.05 29.31 -23.66
CA GLU A 967 61.19 30.19 -23.89
C GLU A 967 62.49 29.45 -23.63
N VAL A 968 63.55 29.91 -24.29
CA VAL A 968 64.91 29.43 -24.05
C VAL A 968 65.87 30.61 -24.04
N THR A 969 66.86 30.55 -23.16
CA THR A 969 67.88 31.59 -22.99
C THR A 969 69.20 31.10 -23.55
N THR A 970 69.86 31.92 -24.36
CA THR A 970 71.20 31.61 -24.87
C THR A 970 72.26 31.63 -23.76
N SER A 971 73.43 31.06 -24.02
CA SER A 971 74.65 31.40 -23.27
C SER A 971 75.12 32.83 -23.59
N GLU A 972 76.11 33.32 -22.83
CA GLU A 972 76.71 34.65 -23.04
C GLU A 972 77.26 34.81 -24.46
N ILE A 973 77.05 35.99 -25.06
CA ILE A 973 77.41 36.30 -26.45
C ILE A 973 78.76 37.02 -26.53
N PHE A 974 79.70 36.46 -27.29
CA PHE A 974 81.04 37.01 -27.54
C PHE A 974 81.12 37.83 -28.86
N GLY A 975 82.13 38.69 -29.02
CA GLY A 975 82.27 39.63 -30.17
C GLY A 975 83.23 39.18 -31.29
N THR A 976 83.74 40.12 -32.11
CA THR A 976 84.68 39.86 -33.24
C THR A 976 86.03 40.58 -33.08
N VAL A 977 86.97 40.35 -34.00
CA VAL A 977 88.22 41.14 -34.13
C VAL A 977 88.02 42.30 -35.11
N LYS A 978 88.49 43.49 -34.77
CA LYS A 978 88.26 44.72 -35.55
C LYS A 978 89.44 45.70 -35.52
N LEU A 979 89.66 46.39 -36.64
CA LEU A 979 90.56 47.55 -36.71
C LEU A 979 89.83 48.75 -36.09
N VAL A 980 90.27 49.16 -34.91
CA VAL A 980 89.67 50.23 -34.11
C VAL A 980 90.02 51.61 -34.66
N SER A 981 91.26 51.82 -35.11
CA SER A 981 91.71 53.10 -35.68
C SER A 981 92.97 52.97 -36.54
N ALA A 982 93.23 53.95 -37.42
CA ALA A 982 94.45 54.09 -38.22
C ALA A 982 94.79 55.59 -38.45
N PRO A 983 96.08 55.97 -38.63
CA PRO A 983 96.46 57.35 -38.96
C PRO A 983 95.92 57.79 -40.32
N SER A 984 95.37 59.01 -40.39
CA SER A 984 94.68 59.52 -41.58
C SER A 984 95.56 60.32 -42.54
N LEU A 985 96.70 60.81 -42.07
CA LEU A 985 97.66 61.59 -42.87
C LEU A 985 99.09 61.23 -42.47
N PHE A 986 99.92 60.98 -43.47
CA PHE A 986 101.38 60.86 -43.33
C PHE A 986 102.02 62.02 -44.09
N ASP A 987 102.34 63.10 -43.38
CA ASP A 987 103.01 64.26 -43.95
C ASP A 987 104.52 64.12 -43.76
N PHE A 988 105.25 64.02 -44.86
CA PHE A 988 106.72 63.95 -44.81
C PHE A 988 107.38 65.33 -44.87
N GLY A 989 106.63 66.43 -44.73
CA GLY A 989 107.11 67.80 -44.67
C GLY A 989 107.75 68.32 -45.97
N THR A 990 108.20 69.57 -45.95
CA THR A 990 108.92 70.17 -47.10
C THR A 990 110.39 69.77 -47.09
N MET A 991 110.95 69.46 -48.27
CA MET A 991 112.36 69.04 -48.42
C MET A 991 113.06 69.83 -49.54
N GLU A 992 114.31 70.24 -49.30
CA GLU A 992 115.17 70.81 -50.35
C GLU A 992 115.89 69.69 -51.11
N TYR A 993 115.70 69.60 -52.43
CA TYR A 993 116.32 68.58 -53.28
C TYR A 993 117.48 69.16 -54.10
N HIS A 994 118.71 68.74 -53.79
CA HIS A 994 119.93 69.19 -54.47
C HIS A 994 120.55 68.14 -55.43
N GLY A 995 119.72 67.22 -55.96
CA GLY A 995 120.21 66.18 -56.88
C GLY A 995 121.04 65.08 -56.22
N ARG A 996 120.84 64.84 -54.91
CA ARG A 996 121.36 63.68 -54.16
C ARG A 996 120.18 62.91 -53.57
N ALA A 997 120.36 61.61 -53.33
CA ALA A 997 119.32 60.78 -52.70
C ALA A 997 118.91 61.38 -51.36
N ILE A 998 117.59 61.41 -51.10
CA ILE A 998 117.07 61.67 -49.76
C ILE A 998 116.89 60.31 -49.12
N GLU A 999 117.89 59.93 -48.33
CA GLU A 999 117.82 58.72 -47.53
C GLU A 999 116.89 58.97 -46.35
N LYS A 1000 115.65 58.50 -46.51
CA LYS A 1000 114.66 58.18 -45.47
C LYS A 1000 114.22 59.34 -44.56
N LYS A 1001 113.04 59.90 -44.84
CA LYS A 1001 112.32 60.85 -43.99
C LYS A 1001 111.06 60.20 -43.40
N GLN A 1002 110.92 60.16 -42.08
CA GLN A 1002 109.68 59.70 -41.43
C GLN A 1002 108.58 60.76 -41.52
N ALA A 1003 107.32 60.35 -41.42
CA ALA A 1003 106.21 61.31 -41.40
C ALA A 1003 106.27 62.17 -40.13
N GLU A 1004 106.21 63.49 -40.31
CA GLU A 1004 106.14 64.48 -39.24
C GLU A 1004 104.74 64.45 -38.60
N ASN A 1005 104.65 64.83 -37.31
CA ASN A 1005 103.39 65.00 -36.57
C ASN A 1005 102.53 63.73 -36.36
N LEU A 1006 103.11 62.52 -36.44
CA LEU A 1006 102.40 61.26 -36.19
C LEU A 1006 101.72 61.18 -34.81
N ALA A 1007 102.33 61.77 -33.77
CA ALA A 1007 101.80 61.75 -32.40
C ALA A 1007 100.46 62.48 -32.23
N SER A 1008 100.03 63.30 -33.20
CA SER A 1008 98.73 63.98 -33.18
C SER A 1008 97.65 63.26 -34.01
N GLN A 1009 97.98 62.13 -34.64
CA GLN A 1009 97.05 61.27 -35.38
C GLN A 1009 96.53 60.12 -34.52
N ALA A 1010 95.41 59.51 -34.90
CA ALA A 1010 94.92 58.30 -34.24
C ALA A 1010 95.89 57.13 -34.47
N GLY A 1011 96.21 56.39 -33.40
CA GLY A 1011 97.08 55.23 -33.49
C GLY A 1011 96.49 54.12 -34.37
N LEU A 1012 97.34 53.21 -34.85
CA LEU A 1012 96.92 52.03 -35.59
C LEU A 1012 96.56 50.92 -34.58
N VAL A 1013 95.27 50.71 -34.29
CA VAL A 1013 94.79 49.87 -33.16
C VAL A 1013 93.86 48.76 -33.65
N VAL A 1014 94.03 47.54 -33.14
CA VAL A 1014 93.16 46.37 -33.35
C VAL A 1014 92.64 45.86 -32.00
N SER A 1015 91.36 45.48 -31.93
CA SER A 1015 90.75 44.86 -30.73
C SER A 1015 90.11 43.51 -31.07
N ASP A 1016 90.20 42.54 -30.17
CA ASP A 1016 89.74 41.15 -30.33
C ASP A 1016 88.86 40.69 -29.15
N SER A 1017 87.55 40.60 -29.41
CA SER A 1017 86.52 40.21 -28.42
C SER A 1017 85.89 38.83 -28.69
N ARG A 1018 86.55 38.02 -29.53
CA ARG A 1018 86.06 36.67 -29.91
C ARG A 1018 86.07 35.71 -28.74
N ALA A 1019 85.13 34.76 -28.74
CA ALA A 1019 85.09 33.65 -27.79
C ALA A 1019 86.38 32.81 -27.85
N ASN A 1020 86.92 32.67 -29.07
CA ASN A 1020 88.16 31.97 -29.35
C ASN A 1020 89.16 32.93 -29.99
N GLN A 1021 90.18 33.35 -29.23
CA GLN A 1021 91.15 34.38 -29.65
C GLN A 1021 92.26 33.79 -30.55
N SER A 1022 91.93 33.53 -31.82
CA SER A 1022 92.85 32.99 -32.85
C SER A 1022 93.72 34.07 -33.53
N GLN A 1023 94.69 33.65 -34.35
CA GLN A 1023 95.65 34.53 -35.04
C GLN A 1023 94.97 35.59 -35.93
N TRP A 1024 95.53 36.81 -35.95
CA TRP A 1024 95.16 37.87 -36.91
C TRP A 1024 96.40 38.64 -37.42
N SER A 1025 96.29 39.22 -38.62
CA SER A 1025 97.36 40.02 -39.26
C SER A 1025 96.82 41.30 -39.90
N LEU A 1026 97.59 42.38 -39.83
CA LEU A 1026 97.33 43.65 -40.50
C LEU A 1026 98.34 43.84 -41.65
N SER A 1027 97.83 44.24 -42.81
CA SER A 1027 98.61 44.51 -44.02
C SER A 1027 98.38 45.95 -44.50
N VAL A 1028 99.32 46.46 -45.30
CA VAL A 1028 99.21 47.76 -45.99
C VAL A 1028 99.56 47.62 -47.46
N LYS A 1029 98.91 48.40 -48.32
CA LYS A 1029 99.31 48.62 -49.72
C LYS A 1029 99.29 50.09 -50.08
N VAL A 1030 100.04 50.46 -51.12
CA VAL A 1030 99.97 51.75 -51.79
C VAL A 1030 98.85 51.70 -52.81
N GLU A 1031 97.74 52.38 -52.54
CA GLU A 1031 96.65 52.49 -53.51
C GLU A 1031 97.00 53.46 -54.63
N THR A 1032 97.62 54.59 -54.27
CA THR A 1032 98.17 55.55 -55.23
C THR A 1032 99.61 55.92 -54.84
N PRO A 1033 100.60 55.73 -55.74
CA PRO A 1033 101.97 56.08 -55.43
C PRO A 1033 102.11 57.61 -55.31
N LEU A 1034 103.13 58.07 -54.58
CA LEU A 1034 103.39 59.50 -54.39
C LEU A 1034 103.59 60.18 -55.75
N THR A 1035 102.60 60.96 -56.16
CA THR A 1035 102.52 61.58 -57.48
C THR A 1035 102.44 63.09 -57.34
N SER A 1036 103.24 63.82 -58.12
CA SER A 1036 103.25 65.28 -58.10
C SER A 1036 102.11 65.90 -58.88
N THR A 1037 101.86 67.18 -58.62
CA THR A 1037 100.98 68.05 -59.42
C THR A 1037 101.34 68.18 -60.91
N LYS A 1038 102.46 67.61 -61.37
CA LYS A 1038 102.88 67.54 -62.78
C LYS A 1038 102.97 66.10 -63.29
N ASP A 1039 102.23 65.17 -62.68
CA ASP A 1039 102.12 63.76 -63.05
C ASP A 1039 103.45 62.99 -63.06
N LYS A 1040 104.41 63.40 -62.22
CA LYS A 1040 105.60 62.60 -61.94
C LYS A 1040 105.38 61.77 -60.70
N VAL A 1041 105.58 60.46 -60.86
CA VAL A 1041 105.46 59.44 -59.82
C VAL A 1041 106.82 59.18 -59.20
N LEU A 1042 106.88 59.16 -57.87
CA LEU A 1042 108.01 58.63 -57.12
C LEU A 1042 107.78 57.14 -56.92
N GLY A 1043 108.42 56.33 -57.76
CA GLY A 1043 108.43 54.88 -57.62
C GLY A 1043 109.22 54.45 -56.38
N ASP A 1044 108.76 53.41 -55.69
CA ASP A 1044 109.43 52.78 -54.53
C ASP A 1044 109.73 53.72 -53.35
N ALA A 1045 108.98 54.82 -53.28
CA ALA A 1045 109.26 55.91 -52.36
C ALA A 1045 108.69 55.71 -50.97
N LEU A 1046 107.54 55.04 -50.85
CA LEU A 1046 106.97 54.70 -49.55
C LEU A 1046 107.52 53.37 -49.08
N ARG A 1047 108.04 53.36 -47.85
CA ARG A 1047 108.63 52.17 -47.25
C ARG A 1047 108.14 52.01 -45.83
N TYR A 1048 107.85 50.78 -45.42
CA TYR A 1048 107.46 50.46 -44.06
C TYR A 1048 108.51 49.56 -43.42
N ARG A 1049 109.07 50.00 -42.30
CA ARG A 1049 109.98 49.16 -41.54
C ARG A 1049 109.25 48.60 -40.33
N ARG A 1050 109.15 47.27 -40.26
CA ARG A 1050 108.71 46.59 -39.04
C ARG A 1050 109.80 46.71 -37.97
N SER A 1051 109.43 46.76 -36.71
CA SER A 1051 110.40 46.85 -35.60
C SER A 1051 111.32 45.63 -35.50
N ASP A 1052 110.93 44.50 -36.11
CA ASP A 1052 111.57 43.19 -36.04
C ASP A 1052 112.14 42.66 -37.38
N SER A 1053 111.96 43.38 -38.50
CA SER A 1053 112.38 42.91 -39.83
C SER A 1053 113.08 43.97 -40.68
N ASP A 1054 113.61 43.52 -41.83
CA ASP A 1054 114.11 44.40 -42.89
C ASP A 1054 112.99 45.31 -43.44
N GLU A 1055 113.41 46.45 -43.98
CA GLU A 1055 112.54 47.48 -44.56
C GLU A 1055 111.80 46.97 -45.79
N LEU A 1056 110.48 47.11 -45.80
CA LEU A 1056 109.61 46.75 -46.91
C LEU A 1056 109.41 47.96 -47.81
N ILE A 1057 109.67 47.80 -49.11
CA ILE A 1057 109.20 48.76 -50.12
C ILE A 1057 107.71 48.52 -50.30
N LEU A 1058 106.91 49.56 -50.06
CA LEU A 1058 105.46 49.45 -50.20
C LEU A 1058 105.08 49.54 -51.67
N THR A 1059 104.25 48.59 -52.09
CA THR A 1059 103.79 48.43 -53.47
C THR A 1059 102.26 48.45 -53.54
N GLU A 1060 101.72 48.34 -54.74
CA GLU A 1060 100.27 48.21 -54.97
C GLU A 1060 99.69 46.87 -54.45
N SER A 1061 100.54 45.90 -54.08
CA SER A 1061 100.13 44.64 -53.45
C SER A 1061 100.06 44.76 -51.93
N ALA A 1062 99.04 44.16 -51.31
CA ALA A 1062 98.91 44.10 -49.85
C ALA A 1062 100.09 43.33 -49.24
N GLN A 1063 100.85 44.03 -48.40
CA GLN A 1063 102.00 43.50 -47.71
C GLN A 1063 101.72 43.54 -46.21
N GLU A 1064 101.88 42.40 -45.54
CA GLU A 1064 101.72 42.33 -44.09
C GLU A 1064 102.66 43.35 -43.42
N ILE A 1065 102.21 43.99 -42.34
CA ILE A 1065 103.01 44.91 -41.54
C ILE A 1065 102.96 44.60 -40.04
N TYR A 1066 101.96 43.83 -39.61
CA TYR A 1066 101.85 43.37 -38.23
C TYR A 1066 101.10 42.04 -38.17
N LYS A 1067 101.52 41.14 -37.28
CA LYS A 1067 100.87 39.85 -37.07
C LYS A 1067 100.91 39.47 -35.59
N ARG A 1068 99.84 38.86 -35.12
CA ARG A 1068 99.66 38.34 -33.75
C ARG A 1068 99.28 36.86 -33.82
N ASP A 1069 100.18 35.99 -33.37
CA ASP A 1069 100.00 34.52 -33.40
C ASP A 1069 98.94 34.02 -32.40
N GLU A 1070 98.81 34.71 -31.26
CA GLU A 1070 97.76 34.50 -30.27
C GLU A 1070 96.87 35.74 -30.26
N GLY A 1071 95.54 35.57 -30.29
CA GLY A 1071 94.59 36.69 -30.40
C GLY A 1071 94.68 37.69 -29.24
N GLY A 1072 93.84 38.72 -29.28
CA GLY A 1072 93.87 39.83 -28.32
C GLY A 1072 94.19 41.19 -28.96
N ASP A 1073 93.95 42.24 -28.18
CA ASP A 1073 94.12 43.64 -28.59
C ASP A 1073 95.59 44.01 -28.86
N ALA A 1074 95.82 44.92 -29.80
CA ALA A 1074 97.14 45.48 -30.07
C ALA A 1074 97.08 46.93 -30.58
N ILE A 1075 98.05 47.74 -30.14
CA ILE A 1075 98.32 49.10 -30.65
C ILE A 1075 99.63 49.04 -31.45
N ILE A 1076 99.52 49.06 -32.77
CA ILE A 1076 100.62 48.78 -33.70
C ILE A 1076 101.52 50.00 -33.87
N SER A 1077 100.94 51.21 -33.89
CA SER A 1077 101.69 52.46 -34.05
C SER A 1077 102.61 52.81 -32.87
N ASP A 1078 102.41 52.20 -31.70
CA ASP A 1078 103.30 52.40 -30.54
C ASP A 1078 104.73 51.92 -30.80
N SER A 1079 104.91 51.07 -31.81
CA SER A 1079 106.22 50.57 -32.24
C SER A 1079 106.96 51.49 -33.23
N TRP A 1080 106.36 52.60 -33.68
CA TRP A 1080 106.98 53.51 -34.64
C TRP A 1080 107.96 54.46 -33.94
N SER A 1081 109.12 54.70 -34.55
CA SER A 1081 110.20 55.51 -33.97
C SER A 1081 110.80 56.48 -34.98
N GLU A 1082 111.25 57.65 -34.50
CA GLU A 1082 111.93 58.65 -35.34
C GLU A 1082 113.16 58.06 -36.05
N ASP A 1083 113.83 57.11 -35.42
CA ASP A 1083 115.12 56.55 -35.85
C ASP A 1083 114.99 55.40 -36.87
N GLY A 1084 113.77 54.94 -37.20
CA GLY A 1084 113.63 54.07 -38.36
C GLY A 1084 112.44 53.14 -38.49
N SER A 1085 111.63 52.87 -37.46
CA SER A 1085 110.49 51.93 -37.53
C SER A 1085 109.19 52.65 -37.87
N GLY A 1086 108.35 52.06 -38.73
CA GLY A 1086 107.11 52.66 -39.24
C GLY A 1086 107.21 53.10 -40.71
N LEU A 1087 106.28 53.95 -41.14
CA LEU A 1087 106.15 54.43 -42.52
C LEU A 1087 107.09 55.62 -42.80
N GLY A 1088 108.07 55.41 -43.68
CA GLY A 1088 109.01 56.41 -44.15
C GLY A 1088 108.95 56.67 -45.65
N LEU A 1089 109.46 57.83 -46.05
CA LEU A 1089 109.65 58.30 -47.42
C LEU A 1089 111.12 58.19 -47.82
N TYR A 1090 111.41 57.56 -48.96
CA TYR A 1090 112.73 57.44 -49.55
C TYR A 1090 112.72 57.98 -50.99
N ILE A 1091 113.73 58.74 -51.40
CA ILE A 1091 113.83 59.27 -52.79
C ILE A 1091 115.24 58.99 -53.32
N SER A 1092 115.35 58.25 -54.43
CA SER A 1092 116.64 57.84 -55.01
C SER A 1092 117.33 58.99 -55.74
N ALA A 1093 118.66 58.98 -55.78
CA ALA A 1093 119.45 59.94 -56.57
C ALA A 1093 119.19 59.82 -58.09
N SER A 1094 118.69 58.66 -58.55
CA SER A 1094 118.33 58.41 -59.96
C SER A 1094 116.93 58.89 -60.32
N ASP A 1095 116.11 59.28 -59.35
CA ASP A 1095 114.73 59.64 -59.63
C ASP A 1095 114.69 61.03 -60.27
N ALA A 1096 113.94 61.15 -61.36
CA ALA A 1096 113.71 62.43 -62.03
C ALA A 1096 112.73 63.27 -61.19
N VAL A 1097 113.23 63.86 -60.10
CA VAL A 1097 112.43 64.64 -59.15
C VAL A 1097 112.17 66.03 -59.70
N ASN A 1098 110.89 66.35 -59.95
CA ASN A 1098 110.43 67.72 -60.16
C ASN A 1098 110.09 68.37 -58.82
N LEU A 1099 110.47 69.64 -58.64
CA LEU A 1099 110.05 70.43 -57.47
C LEU A 1099 108.52 70.61 -57.48
N GLY A 1100 107.87 70.25 -56.38
CA GLY A 1100 106.42 70.35 -56.18
C GLY A 1100 105.91 69.45 -55.04
N THR A 1101 104.62 69.54 -54.73
CA THR A 1101 103.95 68.66 -53.76
C THR A 1101 103.64 67.30 -54.39
N TYR A 1102 103.89 66.22 -53.63
CA TYR A 1102 103.53 64.85 -53.98
C TYR A 1102 102.52 64.31 -52.98
N THR A 1103 101.51 63.60 -53.47
CA THR A 1103 100.47 62.97 -52.65
C THR A 1103 100.24 61.54 -53.10
N GLY A 1104 99.86 60.66 -52.17
CA GLY A 1104 99.58 59.25 -52.41
C GLY A 1104 98.73 58.69 -51.27
N GLU A 1105 98.14 57.52 -51.46
CA GLU A 1105 97.17 56.91 -50.56
C GLU A 1105 97.59 55.50 -50.14
N LEU A 1106 97.32 55.16 -48.87
CA LEU A 1106 97.55 53.84 -48.29
C LEU A 1106 96.23 53.20 -47.84
N VAL A 1107 96.12 51.88 -48.00
CA VAL A 1107 94.98 51.10 -47.51
C VAL A 1107 95.47 50.05 -46.52
N TRP A 1108 94.90 50.04 -45.32
CA TRP A 1108 95.12 49.03 -44.28
C TRP A 1108 94.08 47.91 -44.41
N SER A 1109 94.49 46.66 -44.24
CA SER A 1109 93.58 45.49 -44.31
C SER A 1109 93.86 44.55 -43.15
N LEU A 1110 92.84 44.32 -42.33
CA LEU A 1110 92.88 43.40 -41.19
C LEU A 1110 92.28 42.06 -41.63
N GLU A 1111 93.08 41.02 -41.53
CA GLU A 1111 92.69 39.65 -41.84
C GLU A 1111 92.74 38.81 -40.56
N SER A 1112 91.65 38.11 -40.28
CA SER A 1112 91.62 37.07 -39.25
C SER A 1112 91.66 35.71 -39.93
N SER A 1113 92.54 34.82 -39.50
CA SER A 1113 92.41 33.41 -39.88
C SER A 1113 91.29 32.81 -39.03
N PRO A 1114 90.42 31.95 -39.61
CA PRO A 1114 89.44 31.19 -38.84
C PRO A 1114 90.07 30.49 -37.63
#